data_AF-A0A085LPL0-F1
#
_entry.id   AF-A0A085LPL0-F1
#
_cell.length_a   1.000
_cell.length_b   1.000
_cell.length_c   1.000
_cell.angle_alpha   90.00
_cell.angle_beta   90.00
_cell.angle_gamma   90.00
#
_symmetry.space_group_name_H-M   'P 1'
#
loop_
_entity.id
_entity.type
_entity.pdbx_description
1 polymer ?
#
loop_
_entity_poly.entity_id
_entity_poly.type
_entity_poly.pdbx_seq_one_letter_code
_entity_poly.pdbx_strand_id
1 'polypeptide(L)'
;MTAVHKPLPYVALISGAVLRLLGRNPGPFTLQGSNIYLVGTGKRRILIDTGVSNDSEYLNDLKQLIVSSNIEVFAIVCTHWHLDHTGGVNDVLKVLRNIGQPKPSVMKYSVTDKSEDVNWPETLKFEYEHLCDGQEVMTAGATLRVVHTPGHTSDHIALHFLEENSLFSGDCILGHGSTVVSNMTCYMSSLNRLKGLNPVKLYPGHGPVVEDGPDRILRYIAHRNEREQAVLAALKSSHCNLTAKQIVDMVYKNLSADLHHAAERNVLVHLKKLQDSVDLVCMSVLPNLPPRIKPKKTRTSSSVVRSEQLSLKAVQGNLFGLVVVIENASAGLQLHAVGGFGKLAINTGSEQPSDGNGRLSLFLEEAWFLISHLNCLRVFNCNQKEIAPDEFLRLSKSMRPNFSSLYAVYFHFRSKNWIIAQGTNYGVDYVLYPDLPSVVHSSYLVVIRPNLIRKGRCPLIFRNLACYSRLATTISKVTLVTQWFANRHFSAERKCTASNANACGGPFASPVGTPRYRNGSIAWSPIEVERIGAMQCKQDALAAVVGRLMLRKAVCLGTGFSWRELTLCRELNGKPCLSDDQHAQYAFNISHHGDFVVLAAGAYGMCGVDVMRLQVPKVRKTIGEYLELMKSNFSPNEWARFWSPNLDDSGRLRLFYRYWCLKESYLKAVGKGIHCELSRLDFQLGRSTEIINIQTDTQLCIDGRTLDNVYFEESSISNDHVACVCYSDAYLLPSCRKYHQTGLSFREVDWNYLIEDAQALHRLSESECLSLKDKRIRGY
;
A
#
# COMPACT_ATOMS: atom_id res chain seq x y z
N MET A 1 -12.13 32.13 9.98
CA MET A 1 -12.81 32.71 11.16
C MET A 1 -13.76 31.65 11.69
N THR A 2 -13.45 31.05 12.84
CA THR A 2 -14.29 30.05 13.50
C THR A 2 -15.58 30.73 13.97
N ALA A 3 -16.72 30.29 13.45
CA ALA A 3 -18.00 30.72 14.00
C ALA A 3 -18.04 30.30 15.48
N VAL A 4 -18.11 31.26 16.39
CA VAL A 4 -18.25 30.99 17.82
C VAL A 4 -19.60 30.31 18.02
N HIS A 5 -19.61 28.99 18.19
CA HIS A 5 -20.84 28.26 18.45
C HIS A 5 -21.44 28.72 19.78
N LYS A 6 -22.77 28.85 19.84
CA LYS A 6 -23.46 29.25 21.07
C LYS A 6 -23.05 28.29 22.21
N PRO A 7 -22.64 28.81 23.38
CA PRO A 7 -22.21 27.97 24.49
C PRO A 7 -23.37 27.10 24.96
N LEU A 8 -23.06 25.85 25.31
CA LEU A 8 -23.99 24.90 25.88
C LEU A 8 -23.69 24.74 27.37
N PRO A 9 -24.71 24.66 28.25
CA PRO A 9 -24.49 24.34 29.66
C PRO A 9 -23.89 22.94 29.80
N TYR A 10 -22.93 22.79 30.72
CA TYR A 10 -22.24 21.53 30.99
C TYR A 10 -23.18 20.44 31.48
N VAL A 11 -24.20 20.81 32.25
CA VAL A 11 -25.29 19.91 32.67
C VAL A 11 -26.62 20.60 32.37
N ALA A 12 -27.54 19.90 31.74
CA ALA A 12 -28.88 20.41 31.46
C ALA A 12 -29.95 19.32 31.51
N LEU A 13 -31.10 19.64 32.09
CA LEU A 13 -32.33 18.89 31.90
C LEU A 13 -32.94 19.29 30.55
N ILE A 14 -32.98 18.35 29.62
CA ILE A 14 -33.45 18.56 28.26
C ILE A 14 -34.94 18.25 28.14
N SER A 15 -35.38 17.21 28.83
CA SER A 15 -36.79 16.80 28.92
C SER A 15 -37.07 16.18 30.30
N GLY A 16 -38.31 15.74 30.55
CA GLY A 16 -38.66 15.06 31.80
C GLY A 16 -37.87 13.77 32.07
N ALA A 17 -37.34 13.13 31.02
CA ALA A 17 -36.59 11.87 31.12
C ALA A 17 -35.12 11.97 30.66
N VAL A 18 -34.68 13.11 30.11
CA VAL A 18 -33.36 13.25 29.48
C VAL A 18 -32.54 14.34 30.17
N LEU A 19 -31.44 13.94 30.79
CA LEU A 19 -30.36 14.82 31.27
C LEU A 19 -29.19 14.73 30.28
N ARG A 20 -28.58 15.87 29.95
CA ARG A 20 -27.37 15.92 29.12
C ARG A 20 -26.20 16.45 29.93
N LEU A 21 -25.07 15.77 29.84
CA LEU A 21 -23.75 16.25 30.24
C LEU A 21 -22.90 16.51 29.00
N LEU A 22 -22.10 17.57 29.03
CA LEU A 22 -21.13 17.87 27.99
C LEU A 22 -19.77 17.29 28.38
N GLY A 23 -19.14 16.52 27.49
CA GLY A 23 -17.87 15.82 27.75
C GLY A 23 -16.63 16.69 27.85
N ARG A 24 -16.78 18.03 27.88
CA ARG A 24 -15.72 19.05 28.01
C ARG A 24 -14.54 18.95 27.03
N ASN A 25 -14.80 18.34 25.87
CA ASN A 25 -13.84 18.08 24.81
C ASN A 25 -14.18 18.86 23.51
N PRO A 26 -14.22 20.22 23.52
CA PRO A 26 -14.57 21.00 22.34
C PRO A 26 -13.50 20.86 21.25
N GLY A 27 -13.92 20.90 19.99
CA GLY A 27 -13.04 20.68 18.87
C GLY A 27 -13.73 20.81 17.52
N PRO A 28 -12.97 20.76 16.41
CA PRO A 28 -13.51 20.91 15.07
C PRO A 28 -14.50 19.79 14.69
N PHE A 29 -14.36 18.60 15.29
CA PHE A 29 -15.25 17.46 15.05
C PHE A 29 -16.30 17.28 16.15
N THR A 30 -15.99 17.69 17.39
CA THR A 30 -16.86 17.53 18.56
C THR A 30 -17.69 18.77 18.90
N LEU A 31 -17.54 19.86 18.15
CA LEU A 31 -18.20 21.15 18.38
C LEU A 31 -17.92 21.69 19.80
N GLN A 32 -18.96 21.89 20.62
CA GLN A 32 -18.81 22.27 22.03
C GLN A 32 -18.33 21.12 22.93
N GLY A 33 -18.34 19.88 22.44
CA GLY A 33 -18.03 18.65 23.17
C GLY A 33 -19.02 17.52 22.85
N SER A 34 -18.69 16.30 23.26
CA SER A 34 -19.61 15.17 23.20
C SER A 34 -20.81 15.40 24.11
N ASN A 35 -22.01 15.11 23.63
CA ASN A 35 -23.22 15.09 24.43
C ASN A 35 -23.42 13.68 24.98
N ILE A 36 -23.28 13.54 26.30
CA ILE A 36 -23.55 12.31 27.03
C ILE A 36 -24.93 12.43 27.67
N TYR A 37 -25.78 11.42 27.52
CA TYR A 37 -27.16 11.48 28.00
C TYR A 37 -27.44 10.48 29.10
N LEU A 38 -28.08 10.92 30.18
CA LEU A 38 -28.69 10.07 31.20
C LEU A 38 -30.20 10.02 30.97
N VAL A 39 -30.73 8.83 30.71
CA VAL A 39 -32.10 8.63 30.24
C VAL A 39 -32.90 7.76 31.20
N GLY A 40 -34.11 8.22 31.52
CA GLY A 40 -35.06 7.58 32.44
C GLY A 40 -35.56 8.57 33.50
N THR A 41 -36.73 8.28 34.08
CA THR A 41 -37.33 9.09 35.15
C THR A 41 -37.03 8.51 36.54
N GLY A 42 -36.84 7.20 36.64
CA GLY A 42 -36.58 6.50 37.90
C GLY A 42 -35.13 6.56 38.40
N LYS A 43 -34.87 5.78 39.46
CA LYS A 43 -33.55 5.63 40.08
C LYS A 43 -32.53 5.05 39.10
N ARG A 44 -32.88 3.96 38.40
CA ARG A 44 -31.99 3.30 37.44
C ARG A 44 -32.08 3.99 36.08
N ARG A 45 -30.97 4.40 35.49
CA ARG A 45 -30.93 5.14 34.22
C ARG A 45 -29.90 4.56 33.24
N ILE A 46 -30.14 4.82 31.96
CA ILE A 46 -29.26 4.45 30.86
C ILE A 46 -28.32 5.63 30.59
N LEU A 47 -27.02 5.37 30.48
CA LEU A 47 -26.04 6.34 30.02
C LEU A 47 -25.75 6.09 28.53
N ILE A 48 -25.92 7.11 27.69
CA ILE A 48 -25.62 7.04 26.26
C ILE A 48 -24.30 7.78 26.01
N ASP A 49 -23.33 7.07 25.44
CA ASP A 49 -21.93 7.47 25.24
C ASP A 49 -21.19 7.86 26.52
N THR A 50 -19.88 8.08 26.41
CA THR A 50 -18.99 8.25 27.58
C THR A 50 -17.96 9.37 27.47
N GLY A 51 -17.90 10.07 26.33
CA GLY A 51 -16.89 11.11 26.11
C GLY A 51 -15.49 10.53 25.83
N VAL A 52 -14.49 11.39 25.95
CA VAL A 52 -13.06 11.04 25.83
C VAL A 52 -12.50 10.50 27.15
N SER A 53 -11.37 9.80 27.08
CA SER A 53 -10.66 9.30 28.27
C SER A 53 -9.99 10.42 29.07
N ASN A 54 -9.85 10.23 30.39
CA ASN A 54 -9.09 11.08 31.32
C ASN A 54 -9.55 12.54 31.47
N ASP A 55 -10.81 12.87 31.14
CA ASP A 55 -11.37 14.20 31.44
C ASP A 55 -11.89 14.26 32.88
N SER A 56 -11.08 14.81 33.79
CA SER A 56 -11.40 14.84 35.23
C SER A 56 -12.60 15.73 35.56
N GLU A 57 -12.83 16.80 34.81
CA GLU A 57 -13.91 17.76 35.05
C GLU A 57 -15.26 17.15 34.65
N TYR A 58 -15.36 16.54 33.47
CA TYR A 58 -16.56 15.82 33.04
C TYR A 58 -16.88 14.66 34.01
N LEU A 59 -15.88 13.88 34.41
CA LEU A 59 -16.09 12.77 35.35
C LEU A 59 -16.57 13.26 36.72
N ASN A 60 -16.10 14.42 37.17
CA ASN A 60 -16.59 15.06 38.39
C ASN A 60 -18.04 15.55 38.23
N ASP A 61 -18.39 16.21 37.11
CA ASP A 61 -19.75 16.65 36.82
C ASP A 61 -20.73 15.44 36.79
N LEU A 62 -20.32 14.33 36.15
CA LEU A 62 -21.07 13.08 36.12
C LEU A 62 -21.26 12.50 37.52
N LYS A 63 -20.19 12.42 38.32
CA LYS A 63 -20.26 11.95 39.70
C LYS A 63 -21.22 12.79 40.54
N GLN A 64 -21.11 14.11 40.46
CA GLN A 64 -21.96 15.03 41.23
C GLN A 64 -23.43 14.89 40.84
N LEU A 65 -23.73 14.79 39.54
CA LEU A 65 -25.10 14.61 39.05
C LEU A 65 -25.71 13.29 39.53
N ILE A 66 -24.96 12.19 39.40
CA ILE A 66 -25.39 10.85 39.81
C ILE A 66 -25.69 10.81 41.32
N VAL A 67 -24.78 11.36 42.15
CA VAL A 67 -24.94 11.35 43.61
C VAL A 67 -26.08 12.28 44.06
N SER A 68 -26.13 13.52 43.56
CA SER A 68 -27.15 14.50 43.96
C SER A 68 -28.56 14.11 43.53
N SER A 69 -28.70 13.42 42.40
CA SER A 69 -30.00 12.98 41.87
C SER A 69 -30.36 11.54 42.28
N ASN A 70 -29.53 10.89 43.12
CA ASN A 70 -29.70 9.49 43.54
C ASN A 70 -29.93 8.54 42.34
N ILE A 71 -29.15 8.70 41.27
CA ILE A 71 -29.25 7.90 40.05
C ILE A 71 -28.32 6.68 40.16
N GLU A 72 -28.76 5.53 39.67
CA GLU A 72 -27.94 4.33 39.45
C GLU A 72 -27.80 4.09 37.95
N VAL A 73 -26.58 4.08 37.42
CA VAL A 73 -26.35 3.75 36.01
C VAL A 73 -26.32 2.23 35.89
N PHE A 74 -27.32 1.64 35.24
CA PHE A 74 -27.39 0.18 35.09
C PHE A 74 -26.96 -0.30 33.70
N ALA A 75 -27.00 0.58 32.70
CA ALA A 75 -26.59 0.30 31.33
C ALA A 75 -25.84 1.50 30.75
N ILE A 76 -24.76 1.22 30.02
CA ILE A 76 -24.01 2.18 29.20
C ILE A 76 -24.16 1.73 27.75
N VAL A 77 -24.70 2.57 26.88
CA VAL A 77 -24.91 2.27 25.46
C VAL A 77 -24.01 3.19 24.63
N CYS A 78 -23.06 2.61 23.88
CA CYS A 78 -22.17 3.38 23.01
C CYS A 78 -22.69 3.38 21.56
N THR A 79 -22.83 4.55 20.98
CA THR A 79 -23.40 4.75 19.63
C THR A 79 -22.51 4.20 18.53
N HIS A 80 -21.19 4.44 18.59
CA HIS A 80 -20.22 3.97 17.60
C HIS A 80 -18.79 3.95 18.17
N TRP A 81 -17.79 3.51 17.40
CA TRP A 81 -16.46 3.18 17.96
C TRP A 81 -15.54 4.38 18.22
N HIS A 82 -15.85 5.57 17.72
CA HIS A 82 -14.96 6.72 17.89
C HIS A 82 -14.70 7.03 19.37
N LEU A 83 -13.48 7.52 19.64
CA LEU A 83 -12.93 7.64 20.99
C LEU A 83 -13.56 8.74 21.84
N ASP A 84 -14.23 9.68 21.22
CA ASP A 84 -15.03 10.72 21.85
C ASP A 84 -16.42 10.25 22.29
N HIS A 85 -16.80 9.02 21.94
CA HIS A 85 -18.01 8.34 22.42
C HIS A 85 -17.69 7.14 23.33
N THR A 86 -16.60 6.42 23.05
CA THR A 86 -16.21 5.19 23.78
C THR A 86 -14.98 5.35 24.69
N GLY A 87 -14.21 6.43 24.56
CA GLY A 87 -12.93 6.59 25.26
C GLY A 87 -13.09 6.66 26.78
N GLY A 88 -14.20 7.23 27.26
CA GLY A 88 -14.50 7.38 28.67
C GLY A 88 -15.03 6.12 29.38
N VAL A 89 -15.31 5.02 28.68
CA VAL A 89 -15.97 3.82 29.27
C VAL A 89 -15.27 3.34 30.54
N ASN A 90 -13.96 3.13 30.50
CA ASN A 90 -13.20 2.65 31.66
C ASN A 90 -13.19 3.66 32.81
N ASP A 91 -13.21 4.96 32.51
CA ASP A 91 -13.15 6.01 33.52
C ASP A 91 -14.50 6.21 34.19
N VAL A 92 -15.60 6.16 33.43
CA VAL A 92 -16.96 6.11 33.96
C VAL A 92 -17.13 4.90 34.89
N LEU A 93 -16.71 3.70 34.47
CA LEU A 93 -16.80 2.50 35.32
C LEU A 93 -16.00 2.64 36.62
N LYS A 94 -14.82 3.28 36.59
CA LYS A 94 -14.05 3.59 37.80
C LYS A 94 -14.83 4.54 38.71
N VAL A 95 -15.44 5.59 38.16
CA VAL A 95 -16.26 6.55 38.93
C VAL A 95 -17.43 5.83 39.60
N LEU A 96 -18.20 5.04 38.85
CA LEU A 96 -19.36 4.28 39.37
C LEU A 96 -18.96 3.32 40.49
N ARG A 97 -17.84 2.59 40.31
CA ARG A 97 -17.29 1.71 41.35
C ARG A 97 -16.89 2.48 42.61
N ASN A 98 -16.25 3.65 42.45
CA ASN A 98 -15.78 4.46 43.58
C ASN A 98 -16.93 5.05 44.41
N ILE A 99 -18.11 5.23 43.83
CA ILE A 99 -19.33 5.64 44.55
C ILE A 99 -20.21 4.45 45.00
N GLY A 100 -19.71 3.22 44.86
CA GLY A 100 -20.38 2.01 45.36
C GLY A 100 -21.53 1.50 44.48
N GLN A 101 -21.63 1.91 43.22
CA GLN A 101 -22.65 1.38 42.32
C GLN A 101 -22.27 -0.01 41.76
N PRO A 102 -23.27 -0.88 41.49
CA PRO A 102 -23.05 -2.11 40.74
C PRO A 102 -22.43 -1.82 39.36
N LYS A 103 -21.68 -2.80 38.82
CA LYS A 103 -21.14 -2.68 37.46
C LYS A 103 -22.31 -2.67 36.46
N PRO A 104 -22.48 -1.63 35.62
CA PRO A 104 -23.49 -1.64 34.57
C PRO A 104 -23.15 -2.61 33.45
N SER A 105 -24.18 -3.03 32.70
CA SER A 105 -24.00 -3.63 31.39
C SER A 105 -23.47 -2.57 30.41
N VAL A 106 -22.42 -2.90 29.67
CA VAL A 106 -21.81 -1.96 28.72
C VAL A 106 -22.00 -2.53 27.33
N MET A 107 -22.83 -1.85 26.56
CA MET A 107 -23.46 -2.37 25.36
C MET A 107 -23.01 -1.60 24.12
N LYS A 108 -22.77 -2.34 23.03
CA LYS A 108 -22.36 -1.78 21.75
C LYS A 108 -22.81 -2.67 20.61
N TYR A 109 -23.18 -2.07 19.48
CA TYR A 109 -23.51 -2.82 18.28
C TYR A 109 -22.28 -3.55 17.74
N SER A 110 -22.44 -4.83 17.40
CA SER A 110 -21.35 -5.65 16.85
C SER A 110 -21.39 -5.67 15.33
N VAL A 111 -20.22 -5.59 14.70
CA VAL A 111 -20.08 -5.71 13.25
C VAL A 111 -19.12 -6.85 12.95
N THR A 112 -19.52 -7.72 12.03
CA THR A 112 -18.75 -8.88 11.60
C THR A 112 -17.63 -8.50 10.63
N ASP A 113 -17.83 -7.44 9.83
CA ASP A 113 -16.86 -6.90 8.89
C ASP A 113 -16.49 -5.47 9.29
N LYS A 114 -15.20 -5.26 9.61
CA LYS A 114 -14.63 -3.97 10.04
C LYS A 114 -13.80 -3.32 8.94
N SER A 115 -13.73 -3.92 7.75
CA SER A 115 -12.85 -3.50 6.66
C SER A 115 -13.21 -2.12 6.07
N GLU A 116 -14.44 -1.65 6.28
CA GLU A 116 -14.90 -0.34 5.80
C GLU A 116 -14.53 0.84 6.71
N ASP A 117 -14.14 0.59 7.97
CA ASP A 117 -13.79 1.65 8.92
C ASP A 117 -12.26 1.85 9.00
N VAL A 118 -11.79 2.99 8.45
CA VAL A 118 -10.38 3.39 8.51
C VAL A 118 -10.00 3.71 9.96
N ASN A 119 -8.95 3.08 10.48
CA ASN A 119 -8.46 3.23 11.85
C ASN A 119 -9.33 2.61 12.96
N TRP A 120 -10.08 1.53 12.69
CA TRP A 120 -10.66 0.73 13.78
C TRP A 120 -9.57 0.40 14.81
N PRO A 121 -9.69 0.83 16.08
CA PRO A 121 -8.64 0.59 17.04
C PRO A 121 -8.53 -0.91 17.24
N GLU A 122 -7.39 -1.50 16.84
CA GLU A 122 -7.01 -2.89 17.18
C GLU A 122 -7.09 -3.15 18.69
N THR A 123 -7.17 -2.07 19.47
CA THR A 123 -7.21 -2.00 20.92
C THR A 123 -8.51 -1.39 21.46
N LEU A 124 -9.70 -1.76 20.96
CA LEU A 124 -10.88 -1.73 21.82
C LEU A 124 -10.67 -2.75 22.96
N LYS A 125 -9.91 -2.35 23.99
CA LYS A 125 -9.52 -3.18 25.15
C LYS A 125 -10.68 -3.48 26.11
N PHE A 126 -11.91 -3.35 25.65
CA PHE A 126 -13.11 -3.49 26.47
C PHE A 126 -14.06 -4.47 25.79
N GLU A 127 -14.49 -5.50 26.53
CA GLU A 127 -15.48 -6.46 26.07
C GLU A 127 -16.88 -5.88 26.24
N TYR A 128 -17.57 -5.66 25.13
CA TYR A 128 -18.93 -5.13 25.10
C TYR A 128 -19.96 -6.24 24.99
N GLU A 129 -21.09 -6.06 25.67
CA GLU A 129 -22.31 -6.80 25.35
C GLU A 129 -22.83 -6.34 23.99
N HIS A 130 -23.20 -7.30 23.13
CA HIS A 130 -23.57 -7.00 21.75
C HIS A 130 -25.05 -6.62 21.63
N LEU A 131 -25.29 -5.44 21.05
CA LEU A 131 -26.63 -5.01 20.67
C LEU A 131 -27.01 -5.53 19.30
N CYS A 132 -28.31 -5.80 19.13
CA CYS A 132 -28.92 -6.14 17.84
C CYS A 132 -29.87 -5.03 17.38
N ASP A 133 -30.10 -4.95 16.07
CA ASP A 133 -31.06 -4.00 15.50
C ASP A 133 -32.48 -4.32 15.98
N GLY A 134 -33.24 -3.29 16.36
CA GLY A 134 -34.57 -3.43 16.95
C GLY A 134 -34.60 -3.85 18.42
N GLN A 135 -33.46 -4.17 19.04
CA GLN A 135 -33.40 -4.48 20.48
C GLN A 135 -33.85 -3.26 21.30
N GLU A 136 -34.62 -3.50 22.36
CA GLU A 136 -35.08 -2.44 23.27
C GLU A 136 -34.30 -2.49 24.59
N VAL A 137 -33.81 -1.33 25.03
CA VAL A 137 -33.21 -1.12 26.35
C VAL A 137 -34.16 -0.25 27.16
N MET A 138 -34.68 -0.80 28.26
CA MET A 138 -35.80 -0.22 29.00
C MET A 138 -35.39 0.19 30.41
N THR A 139 -35.94 1.32 30.87
CA THR A 139 -35.97 1.72 32.28
C THR A 139 -37.26 2.46 32.59
N ALA A 140 -37.49 2.82 33.86
CA ALA A 140 -38.65 3.60 34.26
C ALA A 140 -38.71 4.92 33.45
N GLY A 141 -39.80 5.10 32.71
CA GLY A 141 -40.04 6.28 31.87
C GLY A 141 -39.20 6.37 30.59
N ALA A 142 -38.48 5.32 30.19
CA ALA A 142 -37.81 5.30 28.91
C ALA A 142 -37.62 3.92 28.28
N THR A 143 -37.98 3.82 27.00
CA THR A 143 -37.77 2.68 26.12
C THR A 143 -36.93 3.13 24.92
N LEU A 144 -35.68 2.66 24.86
CA LEU A 144 -34.75 2.99 23.80
C LEU A 144 -34.64 1.81 22.83
N ARG A 145 -35.24 1.94 21.64
CA ARG A 145 -35.12 0.96 20.57
C ARG A 145 -33.86 1.23 19.75
N VAL A 146 -33.00 0.23 19.62
CA VAL A 146 -31.79 0.28 18.80
C VAL A 146 -32.18 0.33 17.33
N VAL A 147 -31.62 1.31 16.61
CA VAL A 147 -31.75 1.46 15.16
C VAL A 147 -30.33 1.45 14.59
N HIS A 148 -29.94 0.37 13.93
CA HIS A 148 -28.68 0.30 13.22
C HIS A 148 -28.69 1.27 12.04
N THR A 149 -27.75 2.21 12.06
CA THR A 149 -27.66 3.31 11.11
C THR A 149 -26.22 3.43 10.58
N PRO A 150 -25.72 2.43 9.84
CA PRO A 150 -24.37 2.45 9.33
C PRO A 150 -24.15 3.60 8.34
N GLY A 151 -22.89 4.01 8.19
CA GLY A 151 -22.46 4.96 7.16
C GLY A 151 -21.60 6.11 7.69
N HIS A 152 -21.83 6.56 8.93
CA HIS A 152 -20.82 7.36 9.63
C HIS A 152 -19.64 6.45 10.04
N THR A 153 -19.96 5.34 10.68
CA THR A 153 -19.13 4.15 10.87
C THR A 153 -19.98 2.90 10.58
N SER A 154 -19.36 1.74 10.42
CA SER A 154 -20.09 0.48 10.16
C SER A 154 -20.94 0.02 11.36
N ASP A 155 -20.52 0.37 12.57
CA ASP A 155 -21.12 -0.03 13.85
C ASP A 155 -22.10 1.00 14.43
N HIS A 156 -22.38 2.09 13.71
CA HIS A 156 -23.16 3.19 14.24
C HIS A 156 -24.61 2.79 14.50
N ILE A 157 -25.11 3.13 15.67
CA ILE A 157 -26.53 3.05 16.04
C ILE A 157 -27.10 4.42 16.41
N ALA A 158 -28.36 4.62 16.08
CA ALA A 158 -29.23 5.60 16.72
C ALA A 158 -30.16 4.88 17.71
N LEU A 159 -30.70 5.62 18.67
CA LEU A 159 -31.66 5.09 19.66
C LEU A 159 -32.97 5.85 19.55
N HIS A 160 -34.04 5.15 19.16
CA HIS A 160 -35.39 5.70 19.10
C HIS A 160 -36.01 5.63 20.50
N PHE A 161 -36.21 6.81 21.08
CA PHE A 161 -36.88 6.98 22.36
C PHE A 161 -38.38 7.05 22.13
N LEU A 162 -39.09 5.96 22.48
CA LEU A 162 -40.47 5.75 22.07
C LEU A 162 -41.45 6.71 22.77
N GLU A 163 -41.25 6.99 24.05
CA GLU A 163 -42.16 7.80 24.87
C GLU A 163 -42.21 9.28 24.41
N GLU A 164 -41.08 9.84 23.97
CA GLU A 164 -41.02 11.22 23.44
C GLU A 164 -41.03 11.26 21.91
N ASN A 165 -41.16 10.10 21.24
CA ASN A 165 -40.92 9.94 19.81
C ASN A 165 -39.70 10.75 19.33
N SER A 166 -38.57 10.60 20.00
CA SER A 166 -37.36 11.39 19.77
C SER A 166 -36.19 10.45 19.48
N LEU A 167 -35.10 10.99 18.91
CA LEU A 167 -33.98 10.16 18.46
C LEU A 167 -32.66 10.62 19.07
N PHE A 168 -31.95 9.74 19.75
CA PHE A 168 -30.53 9.93 20.01
C PHE A 168 -29.77 9.57 18.74
N SER A 169 -29.33 10.57 17.98
CA SER A 169 -28.82 10.38 16.63
C SER A 169 -27.33 10.07 16.54
N GLY A 170 -26.61 10.12 17.67
CA GLY A 170 -25.14 10.02 17.67
C GLY A 170 -24.53 10.98 16.66
N ASP A 171 -23.59 10.48 15.87
CA ASP A 171 -22.90 11.24 14.82
C ASP A 171 -23.52 11.08 13.43
N CYS A 172 -24.64 10.36 13.34
CA CYS A 172 -25.42 10.28 12.11
C CYS A 172 -26.00 11.66 11.75
N ILE A 173 -26.53 12.40 12.73
CA ILE A 173 -27.07 13.76 12.57
C ILE A 173 -26.61 14.61 13.75
N LEU A 174 -25.99 15.76 13.46
CA LEU A 174 -25.46 16.69 14.46
C LEU A 174 -26.43 17.85 14.68
N GLY A 175 -26.34 18.46 15.86
CA GLY A 175 -27.14 19.63 16.25
C GLY A 175 -26.80 20.89 15.45
N HIS A 176 -25.58 20.95 14.92
CA HIS A 176 -25.12 22.04 14.07
C HIS A 176 -24.18 21.51 12.98
N GLY A 177 -24.10 22.22 11.85
CA GLY A 177 -23.23 21.80 10.74
C GLY A 177 -23.66 20.49 10.09
N SER A 178 -22.68 19.74 9.59
CA SER A 178 -22.81 18.43 8.94
C SER A 178 -21.78 17.45 9.52
N THR A 179 -21.96 16.15 9.30
CA THR A 179 -21.08 15.09 9.81
C THR A 179 -20.14 14.53 8.73
N VAL A 180 -19.08 13.83 9.16
CA VAL A 180 -18.22 13.01 8.30
C VAL A 180 -18.91 11.67 8.02
N VAL A 181 -18.65 11.07 6.85
CA VAL A 181 -19.32 9.85 6.38
C VAL A 181 -18.26 8.91 5.81
N SER A 182 -18.27 7.63 6.18
CA SER A 182 -17.38 6.59 5.65
C SER A 182 -17.99 5.87 4.44
N ASN A 183 -19.31 5.63 4.43
CA ASN A 183 -20.03 4.96 3.35
C ASN A 183 -21.34 5.70 3.02
N MET A 184 -21.40 6.38 1.87
CA MET A 184 -22.54 7.23 1.49
C MET A 184 -23.81 6.41 1.22
N THR A 185 -23.69 5.21 0.65
CA THR A 185 -24.84 4.36 0.32
C THR A 185 -25.55 3.92 1.60
N CYS A 186 -24.78 3.41 2.57
CA CYS A 186 -25.29 3.06 3.89
C CYS A 186 -25.85 4.29 4.61
N TYR A 187 -25.13 5.40 4.59
CA TYR A 187 -25.54 6.63 5.27
C TYR A 187 -26.86 7.19 4.75
N MET A 188 -27.06 7.25 3.42
CA MET A 188 -28.34 7.69 2.84
C MET A 188 -29.48 6.72 3.15
N SER A 189 -29.21 5.42 3.20
CA SER A 189 -30.21 4.43 3.61
C SER A 189 -30.61 4.63 5.07
N SER A 190 -29.62 4.89 5.95
CA SER A 190 -29.82 5.23 7.36
C SER A 190 -30.65 6.49 7.54
N LEU A 191 -30.36 7.58 6.81
CA LEU A 191 -31.16 8.81 6.88
C LEU A 191 -32.62 8.59 6.43
N ASN A 192 -32.84 7.79 5.38
CA ASN A 192 -34.19 7.45 4.94
C ASN A 192 -34.94 6.57 5.95
N ARG A 193 -34.23 5.65 6.61
CA ARG A 193 -34.78 4.85 7.71
C ARG A 193 -35.21 5.75 8.88
N LEU A 194 -34.34 6.68 9.30
CA LEU A 194 -34.65 7.64 10.36
C LEU A 194 -35.79 8.59 9.99
N LYS A 195 -35.87 9.02 8.73
CA LYS A 195 -37.02 9.78 8.20
C LYS A 195 -38.32 9.01 8.39
N GLY A 196 -38.32 7.69 8.15
CA GLY A 196 -39.49 6.82 8.34
C GLY A 196 -39.97 6.71 9.79
N LEU A 197 -39.11 6.97 10.77
CA LEU A 197 -39.49 7.04 12.18
C LEU A 197 -40.22 8.33 12.55
N ASN A 198 -40.05 9.39 11.73
CA ASN A 198 -40.61 10.72 11.96
C ASN A 198 -40.41 11.25 13.41
N PRO A 199 -39.17 11.28 13.92
CA PRO A 199 -38.90 11.69 15.29
C PRO A 199 -39.15 13.20 15.45
N VAL A 200 -39.83 13.59 16.53
CA VAL A 200 -40.16 14.99 16.83
C VAL A 200 -38.89 15.80 17.10
N LYS A 201 -37.98 15.27 17.94
CA LYS A 201 -36.71 15.91 18.29
C LYS A 201 -35.52 14.99 18.06
N LEU A 202 -34.35 15.58 17.87
CA LEU A 202 -33.07 14.85 17.86
C LEU A 202 -32.18 15.30 19.01
N TYR A 203 -31.59 14.32 19.68
CA TYR A 203 -30.57 14.44 20.72
C TYR A 203 -29.23 13.99 20.13
N PRO A 204 -28.46 14.90 19.50
CA PRO A 204 -27.27 14.53 18.73
C PRO A 204 -26.07 14.21 19.62
N GLY A 205 -25.09 13.50 19.05
CA GLY A 205 -23.78 13.27 19.67
C GLY A 205 -23.01 14.57 19.90
N HIS A 206 -23.18 15.55 19.03
CA HIS A 206 -22.59 16.89 19.18
C HIS A 206 -23.57 18.01 18.81
N GLY A 207 -23.40 19.15 19.47
CA GLY A 207 -24.18 20.37 19.22
C GLY A 207 -25.51 20.45 19.99
N PRO A 208 -26.32 21.49 19.73
CA PRO A 208 -27.58 21.71 20.45
C PRO A 208 -28.64 20.65 20.09
N VAL A 209 -29.66 20.54 20.94
CA VAL A 209 -30.87 19.77 20.65
C VAL A 209 -31.53 20.31 19.38
N VAL A 210 -32.03 19.41 18.55
CA VAL A 210 -32.78 19.75 17.35
C VAL A 210 -34.26 19.62 17.66
N GLU A 211 -34.95 20.77 17.74
CA GLU A 211 -36.39 20.82 18.07
C GLU A 211 -37.30 20.37 16.92
N ASP A 212 -36.83 20.47 15.67
CA ASP A 212 -37.55 20.01 14.47
C ASP A 212 -36.77 18.87 13.81
N GLY A 213 -36.98 17.66 14.30
CA GLY A 213 -36.33 16.45 13.81
C GLY A 213 -36.62 16.13 12.34
N PRO A 214 -37.89 16.18 11.88
CA PRO A 214 -38.22 15.83 10.50
C PRO A 214 -37.56 16.78 9.49
N ASP A 215 -37.61 18.09 9.75
CA ASP A 215 -36.95 19.08 8.89
C ASP A 215 -35.42 18.89 8.87
N ARG A 216 -34.79 18.64 10.02
CA ARG A 216 -33.33 18.44 10.07
C ARG A 216 -32.88 17.22 9.27
N ILE A 217 -33.62 16.11 9.35
CA ILE A 217 -33.34 14.90 8.55
C ILE A 217 -33.49 15.20 7.06
N LEU A 218 -34.57 15.89 6.66
CA LEU A 218 -34.79 16.27 5.26
C LEU A 218 -33.69 17.20 4.74
N ARG A 219 -33.25 18.18 5.54
CA ARG A 219 -32.13 19.06 5.18
C ARG A 219 -30.82 18.28 5.00
N TYR A 220 -30.55 17.27 5.84
CA TYR A 220 -29.39 16.40 5.67
C TYR A 220 -29.48 15.60 4.36
N ILE A 221 -30.62 14.99 4.05
CA ILE A 221 -30.85 14.26 2.80
C ILE A 221 -30.67 15.19 1.60
N ALA A 222 -31.31 16.35 1.61
CA ALA A 222 -31.22 17.35 0.55
C ALA A 222 -29.76 17.79 0.34
N HIS A 223 -29.05 18.12 1.42
CA HIS A 223 -27.65 18.53 1.36
C HIS A 223 -26.74 17.48 0.70
N ARG A 224 -26.94 16.19 1.01
CA ARG A 224 -26.16 15.10 0.39
C ARG A 224 -26.53 14.91 -1.08
N ASN A 225 -27.81 14.98 -1.42
CA ASN A 225 -28.26 14.88 -2.81
C ASN A 225 -27.76 16.05 -3.66
N GLU A 226 -27.83 17.29 -3.15
CA GLU A 226 -27.27 18.47 -3.82
C GLU A 226 -25.77 18.32 -4.06
N ARG A 227 -25.04 17.81 -3.06
CA ARG A 227 -23.60 17.55 -3.20
C ARG A 227 -23.32 16.48 -4.25
N GLU A 228 -24.06 15.38 -4.23
CA GLU A 228 -23.95 14.32 -5.23
C GLU A 228 -24.24 14.83 -6.64
N GLN A 229 -25.27 15.66 -6.81
CA GLN A 229 -25.58 16.29 -8.09
C GLN A 229 -24.48 17.26 -8.53
N ALA A 230 -23.88 18.01 -7.61
CA ALA A 230 -22.74 18.87 -7.92
C ALA A 230 -21.51 18.04 -8.36
N VAL A 231 -21.24 16.91 -7.70
CA VAL A 231 -20.18 15.96 -8.09
C VAL A 231 -20.47 15.36 -9.47
N LEU A 232 -21.71 14.92 -9.72
CA LEU A 232 -22.14 14.41 -11.03
C LEU A 232 -22.05 15.47 -12.12
N ALA A 233 -22.44 16.72 -11.83
CA ALA A 233 -22.32 17.82 -12.77
C ALA A 233 -20.84 18.14 -13.06
N ALA A 234 -19.97 18.10 -12.05
CA ALA A 234 -18.53 18.24 -12.25
C ALA A 234 -17.97 17.13 -13.14
N LEU A 235 -18.38 15.87 -12.92
CA LEU A 235 -18.01 14.73 -13.77
C LEU A 235 -18.52 14.87 -15.20
N LYS A 236 -19.79 15.28 -15.39
CA LYS A 236 -20.42 15.42 -16.72
C LYS A 236 -19.89 16.61 -17.52
N SER A 237 -19.55 17.70 -16.85
CA SER A 237 -19.00 18.91 -17.49
C SER A 237 -17.52 18.77 -17.83
N SER A 238 -16.83 17.78 -17.26
CA SER A 238 -15.46 17.47 -17.58
C SER A 238 -15.37 16.46 -18.72
N HIS A 239 -14.57 16.76 -19.74
CA HIS A 239 -14.26 15.82 -20.82
C HIS A 239 -13.02 14.94 -20.51
N CYS A 240 -12.53 14.98 -19.27
CA CYS A 240 -11.38 14.21 -18.78
C CYS A 240 -11.65 13.60 -17.39
N ASN A 241 -10.86 12.59 -17.03
CA ASN A 241 -10.92 11.96 -15.71
C ASN A 241 -10.54 12.96 -14.62
N LEU A 242 -11.30 12.95 -13.52
CA LEU A 242 -11.14 13.88 -12.40
C LEU A 242 -10.65 13.14 -11.15
N THR A 243 -9.67 13.72 -10.47
CA THR A 243 -9.31 13.32 -9.10
C THR A 243 -10.30 13.88 -8.10
N ALA A 244 -10.42 13.25 -6.92
CA ALA A 244 -11.31 13.74 -5.86
C ALA A 244 -11.02 15.19 -5.47
N LYS A 245 -9.74 15.59 -5.38
CA LYS A 245 -9.32 16.97 -5.14
C LYS A 245 -9.82 17.95 -6.21
N GLN A 246 -9.76 17.60 -7.50
CA GLN A 246 -10.26 18.48 -8.56
C GLN A 246 -11.78 18.66 -8.50
N ILE A 247 -12.50 17.59 -8.16
CA ILE A 247 -13.95 17.69 -7.92
C ILE A 247 -14.21 18.58 -6.70
N VAL A 248 -13.41 18.50 -5.63
CA VAL A 248 -13.51 19.42 -4.49
C VAL A 248 -13.37 20.87 -4.95
N ASP A 249 -12.36 21.20 -5.74
CA ASP A 249 -12.13 22.57 -6.21
C ASP A 249 -13.28 23.10 -7.09
N MET A 250 -13.94 22.21 -7.85
CA MET A 250 -15.11 22.54 -8.68
C MET A 250 -16.39 22.72 -7.84
N VAL A 251 -16.56 21.90 -6.80
CA VAL A 251 -17.82 21.74 -6.05
C VAL A 251 -17.85 22.55 -4.75
N TYR A 252 -16.69 22.86 -4.15
CA TYR A 252 -16.55 23.60 -2.89
C TYR A 252 -15.83 24.95 -3.12
N LYS A 253 -16.55 25.92 -3.69
CA LYS A 253 -16.01 27.27 -3.92
C LYS A 253 -15.74 27.98 -2.58
N ASN A 254 -14.55 28.57 -2.42
CA ASN A 254 -14.11 29.34 -1.24
C ASN A 254 -13.98 28.51 0.06
N LEU A 255 -13.67 27.22 -0.05
CA LEU A 255 -13.37 26.39 1.13
C LEU A 255 -12.02 26.79 1.75
N SER A 256 -11.94 26.92 3.07
CA SER A 256 -10.68 27.16 3.76
C SER A 256 -9.75 25.95 3.64
N ALA A 257 -8.43 26.19 3.57
CA ALA A 257 -7.41 25.14 3.41
C ALA A 257 -7.60 23.97 4.40
N ASP A 258 -7.94 24.27 5.65
CA ASP A 258 -8.13 23.31 6.74
C ASP A 258 -9.27 22.29 6.49
N LEU A 259 -10.22 22.63 5.61
CA LEU A 259 -11.39 21.79 5.32
C LEU A 259 -11.26 20.99 4.01
N HIS A 260 -10.21 21.23 3.20
CA HIS A 260 -10.05 20.56 1.90
C HIS A 260 -9.94 19.05 2.02
N HIS A 261 -9.21 18.54 3.01
CA HIS A 261 -9.08 17.09 3.22
C HIS A 261 -10.42 16.43 3.60
N ALA A 262 -11.23 17.12 4.41
CA ALA A 262 -12.57 16.63 4.77
C ALA A 262 -13.51 16.63 3.56
N ALA A 263 -13.44 17.67 2.72
CA ALA A 263 -14.18 17.73 1.47
C ALA A 263 -13.73 16.67 0.46
N GLU A 264 -12.43 16.37 0.36
CA GLU A 264 -11.89 15.33 -0.53
C GLU A 264 -12.38 13.94 -0.12
N ARG A 265 -12.35 13.63 1.18
CA ARG A 265 -12.96 12.41 1.71
C ARG A 265 -14.46 12.35 1.40
N ASN A 266 -15.18 13.46 1.56
CA ASN A 266 -16.60 13.51 1.25
C ASN A 266 -16.87 13.22 -0.25
N VAL A 267 -16.07 13.79 -1.15
CA VAL A 267 -16.14 13.49 -2.58
C VAL A 267 -15.83 12.02 -2.87
N LEU A 268 -14.77 11.44 -2.29
CA LEU A 268 -14.43 10.02 -2.49
C LEU A 268 -15.59 9.09 -2.10
N VAL A 269 -16.27 9.41 -1.00
CA VAL A 269 -17.39 8.62 -0.49
C VAL A 269 -18.64 8.77 -1.37
N HIS A 270 -18.87 9.95 -1.97
CA HIS A 270 -19.86 10.13 -3.04
C HIS A 270 -19.49 9.34 -4.32
N LEU A 271 -18.23 9.41 -4.76
CA LEU A 271 -17.76 8.69 -5.95
C LEU A 271 -17.93 7.17 -5.81
N LYS A 272 -17.62 6.61 -4.62
CA LYS A 272 -17.82 5.18 -4.35
C LYS A 272 -19.29 4.77 -4.51
N LYS A 273 -20.22 5.54 -3.93
CA LYS A 273 -21.67 5.31 -4.13
C LYS A 273 -22.08 5.42 -5.62
N LEU A 274 -21.53 6.39 -6.34
CA LEU A 274 -21.81 6.57 -7.76
C LEU A 274 -21.26 5.43 -8.61
N GLN A 275 -20.11 4.86 -8.23
CA GLN A 275 -19.53 3.68 -8.87
C GLN A 275 -20.45 2.45 -8.80
N ASP A 276 -21.17 2.29 -7.69
CA ASP A 276 -22.10 1.18 -7.49
C ASP A 276 -23.45 1.38 -8.21
N SER A 277 -23.77 2.61 -8.65
CA SER A 277 -25.10 2.98 -9.19
C SER A 277 -25.09 3.52 -10.62
N VAL A 278 -23.91 3.85 -11.17
CA VAL A 278 -23.69 4.40 -12.52
C VAL A 278 -22.45 3.72 -13.10
N ASP A 279 -22.37 3.51 -14.42
CA ASP A 279 -21.20 2.95 -15.14
C ASP A 279 -19.94 3.84 -15.00
N LEU A 280 -19.35 3.88 -13.81
CA LEU A 280 -18.12 4.56 -13.44
C LEU A 280 -17.05 3.49 -13.20
N VAL A 281 -15.93 3.58 -13.91
CA VAL A 281 -14.84 2.59 -13.82
C VAL A 281 -13.77 3.07 -12.85
N CYS A 282 -13.50 2.29 -11.81
CA CYS A 282 -12.43 2.52 -10.83
C CYS A 282 -11.35 1.42 -10.96
N MET A 283 -10.07 1.78 -10.95
CA MET A 283 -8.95 0.85 -11.21
C MET A 283 -8.16 0.48 -9.93
N SER A 284 -7.99 -0.83 -9.61
CA SER A 284 -7.26 -1.37 -8.42
C SER A 284 -6.40 -2.66 -8.70
N VAL A 285 -5.34 -3.00 -7.92
CA VAL A 285 -4.32 -4.08 -8.20
C VAL A 285 -3.98 -5.00 -6.97
N LEU A 286 -3.58 -6.30 -7.15
CA LEU A 286 -3.46 -7.45 -6.17
C LEU A 286 -2.02 -8.11 -5.97
N PRO A 287 -1.74 -9.05 -4.98
CA PRO A 287 -0.39 -9.43 -4.41
C PRO A 287 0.27 -10.84 -4.71
N ASN A 288 1.55 -11.08 -4.27
CA ASN A 288 2.57 -12.16 -4.62
C ASN A 288 2.62 -13.46 -3.74
N LEU A 289 3.21 -14.59 -4.24
CA LEU A 289 3.35 -15.93 -3.59
C LEU A 289 4.79 -16.30 -3.11
N PRO A 290 4.98 -17.07 -2.00
CA PRO A 290 6.29 -17.28 -1.33
C PRO A 290 7.16 -18.47 -1.83
N PRO A 291 8.50 -18.43 -1.68
CA PRO A 291 9.43 -19.53 -2.02
C PRO A 291 9.64 -20.60 -0.93
N ARG A 292 10.19 -21.75 -1.36
CA ARG A 292 10.20 -23.09 -0.74
C ARG A 292 10.81 -23.22 0.68
N ILE A 293 10.12 -24.01 1.54
CA ILE A 293 10.59 -24.47 2.87
C ILE A 293 11.66 -25.58 2.69
N LYS A 294 12.81 -25.43 3.38
CA LYS A 294 13.94 -26.39 3.35
C LYS A 294 13.59 -27.70 4.07
N PRO A 295 13.85 -28.90 3.50
CA PRO A 295 13.75 -30.15 4.25
C PRO A 295 14.92 -30.30 5.24
N LYS A 296 14.66 -31.00 6.35
CA LYS A 296 15.60 -31.22 7.45
C LYS A 296 16.76 -32.13 7.03
N LYS A 297 17.97 -31.57 7.13
CA LYS A 297 19.31 -32.20 7.31
C LYS A 297 19.76 -33.22 6.25
N THR A 298 21.02 -33.02 5.83
CA THR A 298 21.90 -33.92 5.04
C THR A 298 21.76 -33.90 3.52
N ARG A 299 22.15 -32.78 2.90
CA ARG A 299 23.13 -32.75 1.79
C ARG A 299 23.45 -31.31 1.43
N THR A 300 24.69 -31.08 1.05
CA THR A 300 25.33 -29.78 0.81
C THR A 300 24.51 -28.88 -0.12
N SER A 301 24.26 -27.67 0.34
CA SER A 301 23.58 -26.61 -0.39
C SER A 301 24.49 -26.08 -1.51
N SER A 302 24.28 -26.54 -2.73
CA SER A 302 24.67 -25.78 -3.93
C SER A 302 23.63 -26.00 -5.04
N SER A 303 23.28 -24.87 -5.65
CA SER A 303 22.39 -24.65 -6.78
C SER A 303 22.71 -25.53 -7.99
N VAL A 304 21.66 -26.10 -8.62
CA VAL A 304 21.61 -26.74 -9.95
C VAL A 304 22.67 -27.81 -10.15
N VAL A 305 22.26 -29.07 -10.33
CA VAL A 305 23.17 -30.19 -10.66
C VAL A 305 24.07 -29.79 -11.83
N ARG A 306 25.36 -29.56 -11.55
CA ARG A 306 26.36 -29.19 -12.57
C ARG A 306 26.89 -30.45 -13.24
N SER A 307 27.29 -30.35 -14.50
CA SER A 307 27.87 -31.47 -15.27
C SER A 307 29.08 -32.11 -14.56
N GLU A 308 29.82 -31.31 -13.80
CA GLU A 308 30.97 -31.70 -12.98
C GLU A 308 30.61 -32.69 -11.85
N GLN A 309 29.38 -32.63 -11.32
CA GLN A 309 28.90 -33.55 -10.27
C GLN A 309 28.45 -34.90 -10.82
N LEU A 310 28.19 -34.99 -12.13
CA LEU A 310 27.72 -36.20 -12.77
C LEU A 310 28.85 -37.07 -13.32
N SER A 311 30.11 -36.61 -13.33
CA SER A 311 31.31 -37.36 -13.78
C SER A 311 31.20 -38.15 -15.09
N LEU A 312 30.22 -37.84 -15.95
CA LEU A 312 29.90 -38.59 -17.16
C LEU A 312 30.40 -37.82 -18.39
N LYS A 313 31.39 -38.38 -19.09
CA LYS A 313 31.74 -37.91 -20.43
C LYS A 313 30.87 -38.65 -21.46
N ALA A 314 29.90 -37.91 -22.01
CA ALA A 314 29.09 -38.28 -23.19
C ALA A 314 28.28 -39.58 -23.08
N VAL A 315 27.17 -39.52 -22.35
CA VAL A 315 26.14 -40.56 -22.36
C VAL A 315 25.47 -40.63 -23.73
N GLN A 316 25.26 -41.84 -24.26
CA GLN A 316 24.58 -42.04 -25.54
C GLN A 316 23.11 -42.39 -25.31
N GLY A 317 22.22 -41.79 -26.10
CA GLY A 317 20.80 -42.10 -26.11
C GLY A 317 20.23 -42.22 -27.52
N ASN A 318 19.23 -43.06 -27.71
CA ASN A 318 18.55 -43.29 -28.97
C ASN A 318 17.20 -42.56 -28.99
N LEU A 319 16.92 -41.77 -30.03
CA LEU A 319 15.65 -41.05 -30.18
C LEU A 319 14.56 -41.97 -30.75
N PHE A 320 13.49 -42.18 -29.99
CA PHE A 320 12.29 -42.91 -30.38
C PHE A 320 11.04 -42.04 -30.20
N GLY A 321 10.59 -41.41 -31.29
CA GLY A 321 9.42 -40.53 -31.26
C GLY A 321 9.62 -39.33 -30.32
N LEU A 322 8.80 -39.22 -29.27
CA LEU A 322 8.86 -38.13 -28.27
C LEU A 322 9.77 -38.43 -27.06
N VAL A 323 10.55 -39.51 -27.11
CA VAL A 323 11.36 -39.99 -25.99
C VAL A 323 12.78 -40.31 -26.47
N VAL A 324 13.78 -40.02 -25.64
CA VAL A 324 15.16 -40.47 -25.81
C VAL A 324 15.46 -41.55 -24.78
N VAL A 325 15.95 -42.70 -25.22
CA VAL A 325 16.25 -43.86 -24.38
C VAL A 325 17.75 -44.02 -24.24
N ILE A 326 18.25 -44.07 -23.01
CA ILE A 326 19.64 -44.39 -22.69
C ILE A 326 19.71 -45.85 -22.32
N GLU A 327 20.46 -46.63 -23.10
CA GLU A 327 20.57 -48.08 -22.91
C GLU A 327 21.67 -48.47 -21.91
N ASN A 328 22.68 -47.61 -21.71
CA ASN A 328 23.72 -47.84 -20.71
C ASN A 328 23.14 -47.68 -19.29
N ALA A 329 22.97 -48.81 -18.60
CA ALA A 329 22.33 -48.88 -17.29
C ALA A 329 23.04 -48.04 -16.21
N SER A 330 24.38 -48.04 -16.20
CA SER A 330 25.17 -47.30 -15.21
C SER A 330 24.99 -45.79 -15.38
N ALA A 331 25.09 -45.31 -16.62
CA ALA A 331 24.89 -43.89 -16.94
C ALA A 331 23.44 -43.44 -16.69
N GLY A 332 22.45 -44.27 -17.03
CA GLY A 332 21.04 -44.01 -16.78
C GLY A 332 20.71 -43.90 -15.29
N LEU A 333 21.23 -44.82 -14.47
CA LEU A 333 21.05 -44.80 -13.02
C LEU A 333 21.66 -43.54 -12.38
N GLN A 334 22.83 -43.11 -12.84
CA GLN A 334 23.48 -41.92 -12.29
C GLN A 334 22.71 -40.64 -12.62
N LEU A 335 22.22 -40.49 -13.86
CA LEU A 335 21.37 -39.35 -14.25
C LEU A 335 20.06 -39.29 -13.45
N HIS A 336 19.46 -40.46 -13.17
CA HIS A 336 18.23 -40.52 -12.39
C HIS A 336 18.47 -40.24 -10.90
N ALA A 337 19.41 -40.94 -10.27
CA ALA A 337 19.63 -40.89 -8.83
C ALA A 337 20.29 -39.59 -8.35
N VAL A 338 21.13 -38.97 -9.20
CA VAL A 338 21.84 -37.72 -8.84
C VAL A 338 21.13 -36.49 -9.40
N GLY A 339 20.59 -36.58 -10.62
CA GLY A 339 19.99 -35.44 -11.31
C GLY A 339 18.46 -35.38 -11.28
N GLY A 340 17.80 -36.47 -10.87
CA GLY A 340 16.35 -36.61 -10.97
C GLY A 340 15.85 -36.51 -12.40
N PHE A 341 16.63 -37.01 -13.38
CA PHE A 341 16.25 -37.00 -14.79
C PHE A 341 15.60 -38.34 -15.19
N GLY A 342 14.57 -38.25 -16.02
CA GLY A 342 13.97 -39.39 -16.71
C GLY A 342 13.26 -40.38 -15.80
N LYS A 343 12.68 -41.39 -16.45
CA LYS A 343 11.98 -42.51 -15.81
C LYS A 343 12.70 -43.81 -16.13
N LEU A 344 13.05 -44.58 -15.11
CA LEU A 344 13.65 -45.91 -15.28
C LEU A 344 12.58 -46.90 -15.77
N ALA A 345 12.92 -47.69 -16.78
CA ALA A 345 12.09 -48.81 -17.22
C ALA A 345 12.22 -49.97 -16.21
N ILE A 346 11.11 -50.39 -15.62
CA ILE A 346 11.04 -51.55 -14.73
C ILE A 346 10.44 -52.68 -15.57
N ASN A 347 11.20 -53.76 -15.81
CA ASN A 347 10.63 -54.94 -16.47
C ASN A 347 9.64 -55.60 -15.52
N THR A 348 8.35 -55.48 -15.82
CA THR A 348 7.31 -56.31 -15.25
C THR A 348 7.37 -57.68 -15.92
N GLY A 349 8.15 -58.60 -15.35
CA GLY A 349 8.11 -60.02 -15.70
C GLY A 349 9.45 -60.66 -16.07
N SER A 350 10.26 -61.02 -15.08
CA SER A 350 11.09 -62.24 -15.06
C SER A 350 11.86 -62.30 -13.73
N GLU A 351 11.62 -63.37 -12.96
CA GLU A 351 12.36 -63.71 -11.75
C GLU A 351 13.81 -64.06 -12.12
N GLN A 352 14.74 -63.14 -11.84
CA GLN A 352 16.15 -63.29 -11.47
C GLN A 352 16.89 -61.98 -11.85
N PRO A 353 17.55 -61.29 -10.90
CA PRO A 353 18.34 -60.09 -11.18
C PRO A 353 19.74 -60.50 -11.65
N SER A 354 19.83 -61.10 -12.83
CA SER A 354 21.08 -61.29 -13.55
C SER A 354 20.98 -60.52 -14.86
N ASP A 355 21.91 -59.58 -15.05
CA ASP A 355 22.01 -58.57 -16.10
C ASP A 355 21.01 -57.40 -16.04
N GLY A 356 21.40 -56.38 -15.25
CA GLY A 356 20.71 -55.11 -15.13
C GLY A 356 20.65 -54.32 -16.45
N ASN A 357 19.51 -54.40 -17.14
CA ASN A 357 19.17 -53.50 -18.24
C ASN A 357 18.39 -52.27 -17.72
N GLY A 358 19.09 -51.39 -17.00
CA GLY A 358 18.59 -50.13 -16.45
C GLY A 358 18.36 -49.03 -17.49
N ARG A 359 17.45 -49.24 -18.44
CA ARG A 359 17.17 -48.25 -19.50
C ARG A 359 16.46 -47.02 -18.93
N LEU A 360 17.00 -45.83 -19.20
CA LEU A 360 16.42 -44.56 -18.76
C LEU A 360 15.69 -43.88 -19.92
N SER A 361 14.42 -43.53 -19.72
CA SER A 361 13.61 -42.80 -20.71
C SER A 361 13.49 -41.33 -20.33
N LEU A 362 13.86 -40.44 -21.26
CA LEU A 362 13.80 -38.99 -21.13
C LEU A 362 12.79 -38.41 -22.08
N PHE A 363 11.99 -37.44 -21.63
CA PHE A 363 11.16 -36.67 -22.56
C PHE A 363 11.97 -35.57 -23.26
N LEU A 364 11.46 -35.06 -24.38
CA LEU A 364 12.23 -34.16 -25.26
C LEU A 364 12.80 -32.93 -24.54
N GLU A 365 12.04 -32.28 -23.64
CA GLU A 365 12.50 -31.10 -22.91
C GLU A 365 13.64 -31.44 -21.92
N GLU A 366 13.56 -32.61 -21.28
CA GLU A 366 14.62 -33.17 -20.44
C GLU A 366 15.89 -33.49 -21.25
N ALA A 367 15.73 -34.23 -22.35
CA ALA A 367 16.84 -34.60 -23.22
C ALA A 367 17.54 -33.36 -23.79
N TRP A 368 16.76 -32.35 -24.22
CA TRP A 368 17.32 -31.10 -24.70
C TRP A 368 18.08 -30.35 -23.61
N PHE A 369 17.64 -30.37 -22.35
CA PHE A 369 18.40 -29.80 -21.24
C PHE A 369 19.75 -30.52 -21.05
N LEU A 370 19.78 -31.85 -21.13
CA LEU A 370 21.01 -32.63 -21.02
C LEU A 370 21.99 -32.39 -22.18
N ILE A 371 21.46 -32.17 -23.40
CA ILE A 371 22.26 -31.85 -24.59
C ILE A 371 22.79 -30.41 -24.53
N SER A 372 21.90 -29.44 -24.29
CA SER A 372 22.22 -28.01 -24.47
C SER A 372 22.83 -27.34 -23.25
N HIS A 373 22.44 -27.75 -22.03
CA HIS A 373 22.87 -27.08 -20.79
C HIS A 373 23.85 -27.89 -19.96
N LEU A 374 23.68 -29.22 -19.91
CA LEU A 374 24.65 -30.08 -19.22
C LEU A 374 25.71 -30.70 -20.14
N ASN A 375 25.51 -30.60 -21.46
CA ASN A 375 26.41 -31.10 -22.50
C ASN A 375 26.91 -32.53 -22.25
N CYS A 376 26.02 -33.40 -21.75
CA CYS A 376 26.38 -34.74 -21.28
C CYS A 376 25.65 -35.87 -22.02
N LEU A 377 24.75 -35.55 -22.95
CA LEU A 377 23.98 -36.52 -23.74
C LEU A 377 24.23 -36.31 -25.25
N ARG A 378 24.57 -37.38 -25.96
CA ARG A 378 24.59 -37.46 -27.43
C ARG A 378 23.46 -38.35 -27.91
N VAL A 379 22.76 -37.93 -28.96
CA VAL A 379 21.54 -38.60 -29.42
C VAL A 379 21.73 -39.21 -30.80
N PHE A 380 21.32 -40.45 -30.99
CA PHE A 380 21.39 -41.19 -32.25
C PHE A 380 20.00 -41.53 -32.76
N ASN A 381 19.85 -41.63 -34.09
CA ASN A 381 18.62 -42.08 -34.73
C ASN A 381 18.57 -43.62 -34.88
N CYS A 382 17.48 -44.15 -35.44
CA CYS A 382 17.29 -45.58 -35.65
C CYS A 382 18.35 -46.24 -36.55
N ASN A 383 19.05 -45.46 -37.38
CA ASN A 383 20.12 -45.94 -38.26
C ASN A 383 21.50 -45.79 -37.63
N GLN A 384 21.59 -45.57 -36.30
CA GLN A 384 22.83 -45.36 -35.55
C GLN A 384 23.65 -44.15 -36.02
N LYS A 385 23.00 -43.18 -36.68
CA LYS A 385 23.63 -41.90 -37.03
C LYS A 385 23.38 -40.88 -35.93
N GLU A 386 24.45 -40.22 -35.49
CA GLU A 386 24.38 -39.16 -34.49
C GLU A 386 23.58 -37.97 -35.04
N ILE A 387 22.66 -37.46 -34.21
CA ILE A 387 21.84 -36.29 -34.48
C ILE A 387 22.52 -35.09 -33.85
N ALA A 388 22.93 -34.12 -34.66
CA ALA A 388 23.54 -32.89 -34.16
C ALA A 388 22.54 -32.09 -33.29
N PRO A 389 22.98 -31.33 -32.27
CA PRO A 389 22.07 -30.60 -31.38
C PRO A 389 21.05 -29.69 -32.09
N ASP A 390 21.48 -28.95 -33.11
CA ASP A 390 20.58 -28.08 -33.89
C ASP A 390 19.55 -28.87 -34.71
N GLU A 391 19.91 -30.07 -35.16
CA GLU A 391 19.00 -31.00 -35.82
C GLU A 391 18.01 -31.58 -34.82
N PHE A 392 18.47 -31.99 -33.62
CA PHE A 392 17.62 -32.47 -32.55
C PHE A 392 16.58 -31.42 -32.10
N LEU A 393 16.99 -30.15 -31.97
CA LEU A 393 16.08 -29.05 -31.63
C LEU A 393 15.02 -28.82 -32.72
N ARG A 394 15.42 -28.89 -34.00
CA ARG A 394 14.48 -28.77 -35.13
C ARG A 394 13.48 -29.92 -35.15
N LEU A 395 13.96 -31.16 -34.99
CA LEU A 395 13.12 -32.35 -34.90
C LEU A 395 12.15 -32.26 -33.72
N SER A 396 12.62 -31.83 -32.54
CA SER A 396 11.78 -31.68 -31.35
C SER A 396 10.65 -30.65 -31.53
N LYS A 397 10.93 -29.52 -32.18
CA LYS A 397 9.92 -28.51 -32.54
C LYS A 397 8.91 -29.02 -33.58
N SER A 398 9.37 -29.86 -34.51
CA SER A 398 8.52 -30.49 -35.54
C SER A 398 7.58 -31.53 -34.91
N MET A 399 8.11 -32.42 -34.09
CA MET A 399 7.35 -33.49 -33.43
C MET A 399 6.41 -32.96 -32.33
N ARG A 400 6.78 -31.86 -31.65
CA ARG A 400 5.96 -31.24 -30.61
C ARG A 400 5.82 -29.73 -30.84
N PRO A 401 4.70 -29.26 -31.43
CA PRO A 401 4.53 -27.85 -31.81
C PRO A 401 4.66 -26.82 -30.67
N ASN A 402 4.42 -27.23 -29.42
CA ASN A 402 4.54 -26.36 -28.24
C ASN A 402 5.88 -26.52 -27.49
N PHE A 403 6.85 -27.23 -28.08
CA PHE A 403 8.11 -27.59 -27.43
C PHE A 403 8.84 -26.38 -26.82
N SER A 404 8.89 -25.25 -27.52
CA SER A 404 9.62 -24.06 -27.02
C SER A 404 9.02 -23.48 -25.74
N SER A 405 7.69 -23.48 -25.61
CA SER A 405 7.01 -22.99 -24.41
C SER A 405 7.17 -23.96 -23.24
N LEU A 406 7.05 -25.26 -23.53
CA LEU A 406 7.24 -26.32 -22.55
C LEU A 406 8.67 -26.31 -22.02
N TYR A 407 9.65 -26.23 -22.91
CA TYR A 407 11.06 -26.20 -22.53
C TYR A 407 11.43 -24.96 -21.72
N ALA A 408 10.89 -23.78 -22.04
CA ALA A 408 11.19 -22.56 -21.28
C ALA A 408 10.68 -22.63 -19.84
N VAL A 409 9.48 -23.20 -19.62
CA VAL A 409 8.95 -23.42 -18.28
C VAL A 409 9.71 -24.53 -17.56
N TYR A 410 10.05 -25.61 -18.27
CA TYR A 410 10.91 -26.67 -17.74
C TYR A 410 12.26 -26.10 -17.26
N PHE A 411 12.89 -25.25 -18.08
CA PHE A 411 14.14 -24.57 -17.76
C PHE A 411 14.00 -23.67 -16.53
N HIS A 412 12.94 -22.85 -16.45
CA HIS A 412 12.68 -21.97 -15.30
C HIS A 412 12.56 -22.74 -13.99
N PHE A 413 11.82 -23.85 -13.98
CA PHE A 413 11.67 -24.65 -12.76
C PHE A 413 12.93 -25.45 -12.44
N ARG A 414 13.65 -25.96 -13.45
CA ARG A 414 14.95 -26.61 -13.25
C ARG A 414 15.99 -25.64 -12.70
N SER A 415 16.03 -24.39 -13.16
CA SER A 415 16.96 -23.36 -12.65
C SER A 415 16.66 -22.96 -11.21
N LYS A 416 15.44 -23.23 -10.73
CA LYS A 416 15.00 -23.08 -9.33
C LYS A 416 15.08 -24.39 -8.53
N ASN A 417 15.75 -25.42 -9.06
CA ASN A 417 15.97 -26.73 -8.43
C ASN A 417 14.69 -27.53 -8.12
N TRP A 418 13.63 -27.37 -8.92
CA TRP A 418 12.51 -28.31 -8.90
C TRP A 418 12.83 -29.52 -9.77
N ILE A 419 12.47 -30.71 -9.31
CA ILE A 419 12.44 -31.91 -10.16
C ILE A 419 11.10 -31.90 -10.88
N ILE A 420 11.13 -32.05 -12.20
CA ILE A 420 9.95 -31.93 -13.05
C ILE A 420 9.65 -33.29 -13.68
N ALA A 421 8.44 -33.78 -13.46
CA ALA A 421 7.93 -34.98 -14.12
C ALA A 421 6.80 -34.62 -15.10
N GLN A 422 6.52 -35.52 -16.05
CA GLN A 422 5.36 -35.37 -16.92
C GLN A 422 4.06 -35.43 -16.11
N GLY A 423 3.15 -34.48 -16.35
CA GLY A 423 1.87 -34.38 -15.65
C GLY A 423 0.71 -35.09 -16.32
N THR A 424 0.95 -35.88 -17.37
CA THR A 424 -0.09 -36.52 -18.20
C THR A 424 -1.04 -37.39 -17.38
N ASN A 425 -0.53 -38.11 -16.38
CA ASN A 425 -1.35 -38.91 -15.45
C ASN A 425 -2.32 -38.08 -14.59
N TYR A 426 -2.11 -36.77 -14.48
CA TYR A 426 -2.93 -35.83 -13.71
C TYR A 426 -3.64 -34.80 -14.61
N GLY A 427 -3.59 -34.96 -15.94
CA GLY A 427 -4.22 -34.04 -16.89
C GLY A 427 -3.59 -32.64 -16.96
N VAL A 428 -2.32 -32.49 -16.54
CA VAL A 428 -1.57 -31.22 -16.55
C VAL A 428 -0.24 -31.37 -17.31
N ASP A 429 0.43 -30.26 -17.63
CA ASP A 429 1.66 -30.31 -18.44
C ASP A 429 2.85 -30.86 -17.63
N TYR A 430 3.08 -30.33 -16.42
CA TYR A 430 4.14 -30.78 -15.51
C TYR A 430 3.67 -30.98 -14.09
N VAL A 431 4.46 -31.74 -13.34
CA VAL A 431 4.32 -31.88 -11.89
C VAL A 431 5.67 -31.56 -11.26
N LEU A 432 5.67 -30.67 -10.26
CA LEU A 432 6.89 -30.22 -9.59
C LEU A 432 7.08 -30.96 -8.27
N TYR A 433 8.24 -31.59 -8.15
CA TYR A 433 8.69 -32.24 -6.95
C TYR A 433 9.79 -31.44 -6.28
N PRO A 434 9.71 -31.29 -4.96
CA PRO A 434 10.79 -30.69 -4.21
C PRO A 434 12.05 -31.57 -4.27
N ASP A 435 11.91 -32.88 -4.29
CA ASP A 435 13.01 -33.87 -4.27
C ASP A 435 12.61 -35.09 -5.12
N LEU A 436 13.45 -36.14 -5.18
CA LEU A 436 13.19 -37.30 -6.03
C LEU A 436 11.78 -37.87 -5.81
N PRO A 437 11.01 -38.18 -6.88
CA PRO A 437 9.64 -38.69 -6.76
C PRO A 437 9.50 -40.01 -5.97
N SER A 438 10.60 -40.75 -5.82
CA SER A 438 10.67 -41.95 -4.97
C SER A 438 10.71 -41.64 -3.47
N VAL A 439 10.98 -40.38 -3.09
CA VAL A 439 11.22 -39.94 -1.70
C VAL A 439 10.15 -38.95 -1.23
N VAL A 440 9.62 -38.09 -2.11
CA VAL A 440 8.65 -37.05 -1.73
C VAL A 440 7.47 -36.95 -2.68
N HIS A 441 6.35 -36.45 -2.17
CA HIS A 441 5.20 -36.08 -3.00
C HIS A 441 5.43 -34.75 -3.72
N SER A 442 4.82 -34.61 -4.89
CA SER A 442 4.89 -33.37 -5.66
C SER A 442 4.11 -32.25 -4.98
N SER A 443 4.65 -31.04 -5.02
CA SER A 443 4.05 -29.85 -4.41
C SER A 443 3.09 -29.11 -5.35
N TYR A 444 3.34 -29.13 -6.65
CA TYR A 444 2.59 -28.34 -7.62
C TYR A 444 2.20 -29.12 -8.86
N LEU A 445 0.98 -28.87 -9.32
CA LEU A 445 0.52 -29.20 -10.66
C LEU A 445 0.71 -27.98 -11.56
N VAL A 446 1.41 -28.11 -12.68
CA VAL A 446 1.72 -26.99 -13.56
C VAL A 446 1.01 -27.15 -14.89
N VAL A 447 0.25 -26.12 -15.26
CA VAL A 447 -0.41 -26.01 -16.56
C VAL A 447 0.26 -24.87 -17.34
N ILE A 448 0.77 -25.17 -18.53
CA ILE A 448 1.55 -24.27 -19.37
C ILE A 448 0.66 -23.79 -20.51
N ARG A 449 0.53 -22.46 -20.64
CA ARG A 449 -0.17 -21.84 -21.76
C ARG A 449 0.81 -21.14 -22.70
N PRO A 450 1.01 -21.68 -23.92
CA PRO A 450 1.75 -20.96 -24.94
C PRO A 450 0.92 -19.76 -25.41
N ASN A 451 1.51 -18.58 -25.47
CA ASN A 451 0.86 -17.40 -26.02
C ASN A 451 0.92 -17.41 -27.55
N LEU A 452 0.32 -18.44 -28.16
CA LEU A 452 0.09 -18.51 -29.59
C LEU A 452 -1.40 -18.33 -29.83
N ILE A 453 -1.77 -17.18 -30.41
CA ILE A 453 -3.02 -17.02 -31.14
C ILE A 453 -2.94 -17.97 -32.34
N ARG A 454 -3.19 -19.26 -32.11
CA ARG A 454 -3.59 -20.19 -33.16
C ARG A 454 -5.07 -20.47 -32.95
N LYS A 455 -5.86 -20.17 -33.98
CA LYS A 455 -7.30 -20.42 -34.06
C LYS A 455 -7.64 -21.78 -33.43
N GLY A 456 -8.50 -21.79 -32.41
CA GLY A 456 -9.17 -23.00 -31.96
C GLY A 456 -8.82 -23.59 -30.60
N ARG A 457 -7.95 -22.97 -29.76
CA ARG A 457 -7.86 -23.37 -28.35
C ARG A 457 -8.59 -22.39 -27.44
N CYS A 458 -9.53 -22.96 -26.68
CA CYS A 458 -10.41 -22.23 -25.77
C CYS A 458 -9.57 -21.44 -24.74
N PRO A 459 -9.85 -20.14 -24.52
CA PRO A 459 -9.22 -19.37 -23.45
C PRO A 459 -9.44 -20.08 -22.11
N LEU A 460 -8.55 -19.82 -21.13
CA LEU A 460 -8.63 -20.43 -19.82
C LEU A 460 -9.82 -19.85 -19.04
N ILE A 461 -11.01 -20.36 -19.37
CA ILE A 461 -12.27 -19.98 -18.74
C ILE A 461 -12.31 -20.51 -17.31
N PHE A 462 -13.05 -19.83 -16.43
CA PHE A 462 -13.19 -20.16 -15.01
C PHE A 462 -13.46 -21.65 -14.76
N ARG A 463 -14.26 -22.28 -15.63
CA ARG A 463 -14.57 -23.72 -15.59
C ARG A 463 -13.31 -24.62 -15.64
N ASN A 464 -12.31 -24.25 -16.44
CA ASN A 464 -11.07 -25.02 -16.57
C ASN A 464 -10.18 -24.84 -15.32
N LEU A 465 -10.08 -23.62 -14.78
CA LEU A 465 -9.41 -23.33 -13.50
C LEU A 465 -10.06 -24.08 -12.34
N ALA A 466 -11.40 -24.12 -12.30
CA ALA A 466 -12.15 -24.84 -11.28
C ALA A 466 -11.98 -26.38 -11.38
N CYS A 467 -11.78 -26.93 -12.58
CA CYS A 467 -11.43 -28.35 -12.76
C CYS A 467 -10.01 -28.65 -12.28
N TYR A 468 -9.02 -27.82 -12.63
CA TYR A 468 -7.64 -28.01 -12.16
C TYR A 468 -7.51 -27.83 -10.64
N SER A 469 -8.23 -26.85 -10.07
CA SER A 469 -8.29 -26.62 -8.62
C SER A 469 -8.90 -27.81 -7.89
N ARG A 470 -10.03 -28.36 -8.38
CA ARG A 470 -10.63 -29.57 -7.81
C ARG A 470 -9.66 -30.76 -7.84
N LEU A 471 -9.02 -31.00 -8.98
CA LEU A 471 -8.06 -32.09 -9.15
C LEU A 471 -6.84 -31.92 -8.23
N ALA A 472 -6.39 -30.68 -8.00
CA ALA A 472 -5.30 -30.35 -7.08
C ALA A 472 -5.70 -30.55 -5.61
N THR A 473 -6.93 -30.16 -5.22
CA THR A 473 -7.43 -30.37 -3.86
C THR A 473 -7.62 -31.84 -3.51
N THR A 474 -8.03 -32.69 -4.45
CA THR A 474 -8.21 -34.14 -4.21
C THR A 474 -6.89 -34.86 -3.91
N ILE A 475 -5.75 -34.28 -4.31
CA ILE A 475 -4.41 -34.84 -4.08
C ILE A 475 -3.52 -33.93 -3.23
N SER A 476 -4.11 -32.95 -2.52
CA SER A 476 -3.44 -31.99 -1.63
C SER A 476 -2.28 -31.20 -2.29
N LYS A 477 -2.49 -30.71 -3.51
CA LYS A 477 -1.52 -29.94 -4.29
C LYS A 477 -2.08 -28.58 -4.69
N VAL A 478 -1.18 -27.68 -5.11
CA VAL A 478 -1.53 -26.34 -5.61
C VAL A 478 -1.36 -26.30 -7.14
N THR A 479 -2.32 -25.70 -7.85
CA THR A 479 -2.23 -25.49 -9.30
C THR A 479 -1.47 -24.20 -9.61
N LEU A 480 -0.41 -24.30 -10.41
CA LEU A 480 0.31 -23.17 -10.98
C LEU A 480 -0.04 -23.05 -12.48
N VAL A 481 -0.55 -21.88 -12.87
CA VAL A 481 -0.76 -21.54 -14.28
C VAL A 481 0.40 -20.67 -14.73
N THR A 482 1.17 -21.14 -15.72
CA THR A 482 2.34 -20.42 -16.24
C THR A 482 2.13 -19.99 -17.68
N GLN A 483 2.49 -18.74 -17.98
CA GLN A 483 2.39 -18.16 -19.31
C GLN A 483 3.79 -17.79 -19.80
N TRP A 484 4.11 -18.24 -21.02
CA TRP A 484 5.41 -18.01 -21.63
C TRP A 484 5.31 -17.06 -22.82
N PHE A 485 6.30 -16.18 -22.94
CA PHE A 485 6.41 -15.17 -24.00
C PHE A 485 7.66 -15.46 -24.85
N ALA A 486 7.46 -15.70 -26.15
CA ALA A 486 8.56 -15.88 -27.10
C ALA A 486 9.06 -14.52 -27.59
N ASN A 487 10.24 -14.08 -27.16
CA ASN A 487 10.91 -12.95 -27.81
C ASN A 487 11.56 -13.45 -29.10
N ARG A 488 11.07 -13.00 -30.27
CA ARG A 488 11.81 -13.18 -31.53
C ARG A 488 12.80 -12.03 -31.69
N HIS A 489 14.06 -12.41 -31.90
CA HIS A 489 15.26 -11.59 -32.18
C HIS A 489 15.95 -10.95 -30.98
N PHE A 490 17.07 -11.54 -30.57
CA PHE A 490 18.36 -10.84 -30.37
C PHE A 490 19.48 -11.90 -30.29
N SER A 491 20.31 -11.95 -31.33
CA SER A 491 21.59 -12.65 -31.38
C SER A 491 22.73 -11.63 -31.20
N ALA A 492 23.89 -12.13 -30.76
CA ALA A 492 25.17 -11.46 -30.57
C ALA A 492 25.46 -10.91 -29.16
N GLU A 493 26.11 -11.79 -28.39
CA GLU A 493 27.26 -11.53 -27.53
C GLU A 493 27.64 -10.06 -27.25
N ARG A 494 27.51 -9.65 -26.00
CA ARG A 494 28.52 -8.80 -25.36
C ARG A 494 28.79 -9.30 -23.94
N LYS A 495 30.03 -9.75 -23.74
CA LYS A 495 30.61 -10.13 -22.45
C LYS A 495 30.54 -8.93 -21.49
N CYS A 496 29.93 -9.11 -20.33
CA CYS A 496 30.12 -8.20 -19.20
C CYS A 496 31.47 -8.52 -18.53
N THR A 497 32.43 -7.62 -18.67
CA THR A 497 33.65 -7.58 -17.87
C THR A 497 33.41 -6.87 -16.53
N ALA A 498 34.19 -7.24 -15.52
CA ALA A 498 34.06 -6.89 -14.12
C ALA A 498 34.47 -5.44 -13.76
N SER A 499 33.94 -4.42 -14.45
CA SER A 499 34.28 -3.01 -14.19
C SER A 499 33.15 -2.13 -13.61
N ASN A 500 31.95 -2.66 -13.37
CA ASN A 500 30.79 -1.85 -12.97
C ASN A 500 30.32 -2.02 -11.51
N ALA A 501 31.25 -2.26 -10.57
CA ALA A 501 30.92 -2.26 -9.14
C ALA A 501 30.64 -0.85 -8.55
N ASN A 502 30.86 0.23 -9.33
CA ASN A 502 30.61 1.61 -8.90
C ASN A 502 29.24 2.18 -9.35
N ALA A 503 28.34 1.36 -9.92
CA ALA A 503 27.08 1.85 -10.49
C ALA A 503 25.83 1.59 -9.63
N CYS A 504 25.95 0.96 -8.46
CA CYS A 504 24.79 0.49 -7.70
C CYS A 504 24.68 1.17 -6.32
N GLY A 505 24.09 2.37 -6.29
CA GLY A 505 23.65 3.06 -5.06
C GLY A 505 24.31 4.42 -4.86
N GLY A 506 23.60 5.49 -5.23
CA GLY A 506 24.01 6.87 -4.98
C GLY A 506 22.86 7.86 -5.22
N PRO A 507 22.90 9.07 -4.65
CA PRO A 507 21.90 10.09 -4.88
C PRO A 507 22.00 10.67 -6.30
N PHE A 508 20.86 10.82 -6.98
CA PHE A 508 20.77 11.35 -8.35
C PHE A 508 20.00 12.68 -8.35
N ALA A 509 20.45 13.66 -9.13
CA ALA A 509 19.77 14.93 -9.36
C ALA A 509 19.56 15.16 -10.86
N SER A 510 18.43 15.74 -11.27
CA SER A 510 18.20 16.09 -12.67
C SER A 510 17.55 17.47 -12.78
N PRO A 511 18.09 18.38 -13.62
CA PRO A 511 17.49 19.70 -13.84
C PRO A 511 16.20 19.60 -14.67
N VAL A 512 15.19 20.38 -14.31
CA VAL A 512 13.88 20.44 -14.99
C VAL A 512 13.99 21.34 -16.24
N GLY A 513 14.61 20.84 -17.31
CA GLY A 513 14.71 21.51 -18.61
C GLY A 513 13.58 21.15 -19.59
N THR A 514 13.27 22.02 -20.55
CA THR A 514 12.27 21.75 -21.61
C THR A 514 12.76 20.67 -22.60
N PRO A 515 12.12 19.49 -22.70
CA PRO A 515 12.48 18.51 -23.72
C PRO A 515 11.96 18.97 -25.09
N ARG A 516 12.80 18.91 -26.13
CA ARG A 516 12.30 18.97 -27.52
C ARG A 516 11.62 17.64 -27.84
N TYR A 517 10.29 17.59 -27.77
CA TYR A 517 9.49 16.44 -28.21
C TYR A 517 9.61 16.24 -29.73
N ARG A 518 10.68 15.56 -30.18
CA ARG A 518 10.73 14.94 -31.50
C ARG A 518 10.40 13.47 -31.32
N ASN A 519 9.23 13.07 -31.82
CA ASN A 519 8.73 11.70 -32.05
C ASN A 519 9.49 10.59 -31.30
N GLY A 520 9.03 10.23 -30.10
CA GLY A 520 9.62 9.15 -29.31
C GLY A 520 8.60 8.59 -28.33
N SER A 521 8.09 7.41 -28.68
CA SER A 521 7.13 6.59 -27.95
C SER A 521 7.71 6.06 -26.63
N ILE A 522 7.61 6.84 -25.56
CA ILE A 522 7.81 6.36 -24.18
C ILE A 522 6.43 6.26 -23.54
N ALA A 523 6.02 5.02 -23.26
CA ALA A 523 4.70 4.74 -22.74
C ALA A 523 4.78 4.23 -21.30
N TRP A 524 3.98 4.86 -20.44
CA TRP A 524 3.96 4.71 -18.99
C TRP A 524 2.97 3.62 -18.54
N SER A 525 2.59 3.51 -17.28
CA SER A 525 1.28 2.89 -17.02
C SER A 525 0.20 3.91 -17.41
N PRO A 526 -0.98 3.52 -17.92
CA PRO A 526 -2.06 4.45 -18.25
C PRO A 526 -2.40 5.42 -17.10
N ILE A 527 -2.35 4.93 -15.86
CA ILE A 527 -2.53 5.68 -14.62
C ILE A 527 -1.50 6.82 -14.44
N GLU A 528 -0.23 6.59 -14.81
CA GLU A 528 0.81 7.63 -14.70
C GLU A 528 0.73 8.66 -15.84
N VAL A 529 0.33 8.24 -17.05
CA VAL A 529 0.05 9.18 -18.16
C VAL A 529 -1.05 10.15 -17.76
N GLU A 530 -2.11 9.62 -17.18
CA GLU A 530 -3.27 10.39 -16.73
C GLU A 530 -2.93 11.34 -15.58
N ARG A 531 -2.15 10.87 -14.59
CA ARG A 531 -1.68 11.68 -13.45
C ARG A 531 -0.77 12.83 -13.89
N ILE A 532 0.18 12.58 -14.79
CA ILE A 532 1.05 13.63 -15.38
C ILE A 532 0.22 14.55 -16.29
N GLY A 533 -0.76 13.99 -17.00
CA GLY A 533 -1.71 14.70 -17.85
C GLY A 533 -2.59 15.69 -17.06
N ALA A 534 -2.98 15.35 -15.82
CA ALA A 534 -3.81 16.17 -14.94
C ALA A 534 -3.08 17.37 -14.28
N MET A 535 -1.74 17.45 -14.37
CA MET A 535 -0.99 18.54 -13.74
C MET A 535 -1.18 19.86 -14.51
N GLN A 536 -1.54 20.93 -13.78
CA GLN A 536 -1.84 22.24 -14.36
C GLN A 536 -0.57 23.02 -14.77
N CYS A 537 0.53 22.81 -14.04
CA CYS A 537 1.81 23.42 -14.33
C CYS A 537 2.71 22.48 -15.15
N LYS A 538 3.33 23.00 -16.20
CA LYS A 538 4.28 22.26 -17.03
C LYS A 538 5.51 21.81 -16.23
N GLN A 539 6.00 22.63 -15.30
CA GLN A 539 7.16 22.30 -14.47
C GLN A 539 6.84 21.12 -13.54
N ASP A 540 5.66 21.10 -12.90
CA ASP A 540 5.23 19.98 -12.06
C ASP A 540 5.08 18.68 -12.86
N ALA A 541 4.49 18.78 -14.07
CA ALA A 541 4.37 17.64 -14.98
C ALA A 541 5.74 17.07 -15.37
N LEU A 542 6.69 17.95 -15.70
CA LEU A 542 8.06 17.56 -16.03
C LEU A 542 8.78 16.94 -14.83
N ALA A 543 8.67 17.55 -13.64
CA ALA A 543 9.25 17.02 -12.41
C ALA A 543 8.70 15.62 -12.08
N ALA A 544 7.39 15.40 -12.26
CA ALA A 544 6.78 14.10 -12.07
C ALA A 544 7.25 13.06 -13.09
N VAL A 545 7.37 13.43 -14.37
CA VAL A 545 7.90 12.57 -15.44
C VAL A 545 9.34 12.16 -15.12
N VAL A 546 10.21 13.15 -14.90
CA VAL A 546 11.63 12.94 -14.58
C VAL A 546 11.75 12.05 -13.34
N GLY A 547 10.96 12.34 -12.31
CA GLY A 547 11.01 11.57 -11.09
C GLY A 547 10.59 10.11 -11.26
N ARG A 548 9.61 9.83 -12.12
CA ARG A 548 9.22 8.44 -12.43
C ARG A 548 10.28 7.68 -13.22
N LEU A 549 10.95 8.33 -14.18
CA LEU A 549 12.06 7.71 -14.91
C LEU A 549 13.23 7.43 -13.98
N MET A 550 13.61 8.42 -13.16
CA MET A 550 14.67 8.28 -12.17
C MET A 550 14.39 7.10 -11.23
N LEU A 551 13.15 7.01 -10.72
CA LEU A 551 12.77 5.93 -9.82
C LEU A 551 12.79 4.56 -10.50
N ARG A 552 12.19 4.44 -11.69
CA ARG A 552 12.18 3.18 -12.44
C ARG A 552 13.60 2.74 -12.83
N LYS A 553 14.43 3.68 -13.33
CA LYS A 553 15.83 3.41 -13.69
C LYS A 553 16.67 3.05 -12.47
N ALA A 554 16.57 3.78 -11.37
CA ALA A 554 17.30 3.50 -10.14
C ALA A 554 16.96 2.10 -9.59
N VAL A 555 15.67 1.73 -9.55
CA VAL A 555 15.28 0.41 -9.09
C VAL A 555 15.72 -0.69 -10.07
N CYS A 556 15.58 -0.50 -11.39
CA CYS A 556 16.11 -1.45 -12.37
C CYS A 556 17.62 -1.67 -12.21
N LEU A 557 18.41 -0.62 -11.98
CA LEU A 557 19.85 -0.71 -11.74
C LEU A 557 20.18 -1.39 -10.40
N GLY A 558 19.41 -1.10 -9.37
CA GLY A 558 19.65 -1.59 -8.01
C GLY A 558 19.18 -3.03 -7.76
N THR A 559 18.13 -3.48 -8.43
CA THR A 559 17.54 -4.82 -8.23
C THR A 559 17.74 -5.77 -9.41
N GLY A 560 18.11 -5.25 -10.59
CA GLY A 560 18.27 -6.04 -11.81
C GLY A 560 16.95 -6.40 -12.51
N PHE A 561 15.80 -5.89 -12.06
CA PHE A 561 14.53 -6.07 -12.77
C PHE A 561 14.56 -5.39 -14.14
N SER A 562 13.98 -6.02 -15.15
CA SER A 562 13.82 -5.36 -16.45
C SER A 562 12.72 -4.29 -16.40
N TRP A 563 12.81 -3.30 -17.30
CA TRP A 563 11.89 -2.16 -17.35
C TRP A 563 10.41 -2.55 -17.44
N ARG A 564 10.05 -3.72 -18.01
CA ARG A 564 8.65 -4.19 -18.10
C ARG A 564 8.17 -4.99 -16.90
N GLU A 565 9.08 -5.64 -16.20
CA GLU A 565 8.79 -6.46 -15.01
C GLU A 565 8.63 -5.59 -13.77
N LEU A 566 9.21 -4.39 -13.76
CA LEU A 566 9.16 -3.51 -12.61
C LEU A 566 7.72 -3.04 -12.32
N THR A 567 7.14 -3.56 -11.23
CA THR A 567 5.85 -3.09 -10.71
C THR A 567 6.11 -2.26 -9.48
N LEU A 568 5.92 -0.94 -9.60
CA LEU A 568 6.04 0.00 -8.48
C LEU A 568 4.67 0.14 -7.84
N CYS A 569 4.58 -0.17 -6.56
CA CYS A 569 3.39 0.00 -5.75
C CYS A 569 3.50 1.27 -4.90
N ARG A 570 2.44 1.58 -4.15
CA ARG A 570 2.49 2.59 -3.09
C ARG A 570 2.02 1.95 -1.79
N GLU A 571 2.71 2.27 -0.70
CA GLU A 571 2.25 1.99 0.65
C GLU A 571 0.95 2.77 0.96
N LEU A 572 0.27 2.42 2.05
CA LEU A 572 -0.97 3.06 2.51
C LEU A 572 -0.85 4.59 2.69
N ASN A 573 0.36 5.07 3.02
CA ASN A 573 0.71 6.50 3.15
C ASN A 573 1.06 7.18 1.80
N GLY A 574 1.01 6.43 0.69
CA GLY A 574 1.36 6.91 -0.64
C GLY A 574 2.84 6.84 -1.00
N LYS A 575 3.75 6.36 -0.14
CA LYS A 575 5.19 6.22 -0.46
C LYS A 575 5.40 5.15 -1.55
N PRO A 576 6.13 5.43 -2.65
CA PRO A 576 6.46 4.42 -3.65
C PRO A 576 7.30 3.27 -3.06
N CYS A 577 6.90 2.02 -3.33
CA CYS A 577 7.58 0.81 -2.83
C CYS A 577 7.56 -0.32 -3.89
N LEU A 578 8.31 -1.40 -3.63
CA LEU A 578 8.28 -2.63 -4.44
C LEU A 578 7.23 -3.62 -3.91
N SER A 579 6.62 -4.40 -4.80
CA SER A 579 5.45 -5.25 -4.49
C SER A 579 5.76 -6.62 -3.85
N ASP A 580 6.99 -6.87 -3.36
CA ASP A 580 7.47 -8.18 -2.90
C ASP A 580 8.34 -8.06 -1.63
N ASP A 581 8.10 -8.91 -0.62
CA ASP A 581 8.71 -8.82 0.73
C ASP A 581 10.21 -9.14 0.75
N GLN A 582 10.75 -9.87 -0.25
CA GLN A 582 12.20 -10.11 -0.34
C GLN A 582 13.00 -8.85 -0.74
N HIS A 583 12.31 -7.82 -1.24
CA HIS A 583 12.91 -6.58 -1.74
C HIS A 583 12.85 -5.43 -0.72
N ALA A 584 12.35 -5.69 0.50
CA ALA A 584 12.29 -4.74 1.61
C ALA A 584 13.67 -4.22 2.08
N GLN A 585 14.77 -4.78 1.56
CA GLN A 585 16.15 -4.34 1.83
C GLN A 585 16.66 -3.28 0.84
N TYR A 586 15.91 -2.96 -0.22
CA TYR A 586 16.25 -1.93 -1.20
C TYR A 586 15.28 -0.76 -1.09
N ALA A 587 15.65 0.25 -0.30
CA ALA A 587 14.85 1.44 -0.08
C ALA A 587 15.19 2.54 -1.08
N PHE A 588 14.15 3.26 -1.52
CA PHE A 588 14.30 4.43 -2.39
C PHE A 588 13.27 5.50 -2.02
N ASN A 589 13.63 6.75 -2.27
CA ASN A 589 12.75 7.88 -2.07
C ASN A 589 13.06 8.98 -3.08
N ILE A 590 12.07 9.85 -3.33
CA ILE A 590 12.17 10.90 -4.33
C ILE A 590 11.53 12.19 -3.82
N SER A 591 12.13 13.33 -4.17
CA SER A 591 11.59 14.66 -3.91
C SER A 591 11.82 15.59 -5.11
N HIS A 592 11.05 16.67 -5.19
CA HIS A 592 11.25 17.72 -6.18
C HIS A 592 10.83 19.06 -5.59
N HIS A 593 11.60 20.10 -5.86
CA HIS A 593 11.26 21.48 -5.51
C HIS A 593 12.12 22.45 -6.32
N GLY A 594 11.52 23.53 -6.80
CA GLY A 594 12.22 24.46 -7.68
C GLY A 594 12.62 23.78 -8.99
N ASP A 595 13.92 23.81 -9.29
CA ASP A 595 14.45 23.44 -10.60
C ASP A 595 14.98 21.99 -10.64
N PHE A 596 14.90 21.25 -9.53
CA PHE A 596 15.48 19.91 -9.39
C PHE A 596 14.48 18.84 -8.95
N VAL A 597 14.68 17.64 -9.51
CA VAL A 597 14.18 16.37 -8.97
C VAL A 597 15.35 15.59 -8.42
N VAL A 598 15.22 15.11 -7.18
CA VAL A 598 16.26 14.36 -6.47
C VAL A 598 15.74 12.98 -6.07
N LEU A 599 16.59 11.96 -6.21
CA LEU A 599 16.30 10.60 -5.80
C LEU A 599 17.45 10.03 -4.98
N ALA A 600 17.12 9.35 -3.89
CA ALA A 600 18.04 8.51 -3.14
C ALA A 600 17.56 7.06 -3.17
N ALA A 601 18.46 6.12 -3.39
CA ALA A 601 18.17 4.69 -3.40
C ALA A 601 19.38 3.86 -3.00
N GLY A 602 19.15 2.76 -2.30
CA GLY A 602 20.22 1.84 -1.91
C GLY A 602 19.73 0.69 -1.06
N ALA A 603 20.67 -0.17 -0.66
CA ALA A 603 20.41 -1.34 0.18
C ALA A 603 20.25 -0.93 1.67
N TYR A 604 19.31 -0.02 1.95
CA TYR A 604 19.00 0.51 3.26
C TYR A 604 17.67 -0.08 3.77
N GLY A 605 17.54 -0.21 5.09
CA GLY A 605 16.23 -0.53 5.69
C GLY A 605 15.25 0.63 5.63
N MET A 606 15.77 1.84 5.52
CA MET A 606 14.99 3.08 5.51
C MET A 606 15.73 4.12 4.67
N CYS A 607 15.00 4.82 3.80
CA CYS A 607 15.54 5.90 2.96
C CYS A 607 14.49 6.98 2.73
N GLY A 608 14.90 8.24 2.86
CA GLY A 608 14.13 9.45 2.58
C GLY A 608 15.03 10.52 1.99
N VAL A 609 14.52 11.32 1.06
CA VAL A 609 15.25 12.44 0.47
C VAL A 609 14.34 13.65 0.37
N ASP A 610 14.90 14.83 0.57
CA ASP A 610 14.22 16.08 0.29
C ASP A 610 15.12 17.09 -0.42
N VAL A 611 14.50 18.05 -1.10
CA VAL A 611 15.17 19.18 -1.75
C VAL A 611 14.33 20.44 -1.56
N MET A 612 14.98 21.55 -1.26
CA MET A 612 14.34 22.84 -1.02
C MET A 612 15.06 23.95 -1.78
N ARG A 613 14.27 24.82 -2.43
CA ARG A 613 14.78 26.03 -3.09
C ARG A 613 14.82 27.17 -2.08
N LEU A 614 15.96 27.84 -2.00
CA LEU A 614 16.18 29.00 -1.14
C LEU A 614 15.50 30.22 -1.73
N GLN A 615 14.21 30.36 -1.47
CA GLN A 615 13.41 31.49 -1.94
C GLN A 615 12.91 32.34 -0.76
N VAL A 616 12.95 33.65 -0.93
CA VAL A 616 12.33 34.56 0.05
C VAL A 616 10.82 34.33 0.02
N PRO A 617 10.15 34.17 1.18
CA PRO A 617 8.71 33.98 1.24
C PRO A 617 7.97 35.12 0.53
N LYS A 618 6.98 34.78 -0.31
CA LYS A 618 6.19 35.78 -1.07
C LYS A 618 5.21 36.60 -0.21
N VAL A 619 5.34 36.53 1.11
CA VAL A 619 4.46 37.21 2.07
C VAL A 619 5.01 38.62 2.31
N ARG A 620 4.15 39.62 2.48
CA ARG A 620 4.55 41.00 2.87
C ARG A 620 5.02 41.05 4.34
N LYS A 621 6.06 40.28 4.69
CA LYS A 621 6.64 40.17 6.03
C LYS A 621 8.16 40.11 5.94
N THR A 622 8.83 40.54 6.99
CA THR A 622 10.28 40.36 7.16
C THR A 622 10.62 38.88 7.41
N ILE A 623 11.88 38.50 7.21
CA ILE A 623 12.34 37.12 7.45
C ILE A 623 12.17 36.74 8.93
N GLY A 624 12.42 37.66 9.86
CA GLY A 624 12.20 37.42 11.29
C GLY A 624 10.74 37.13 11.63
N GLU A 625 9.79 37.93 11.11
CA GLU A 625 8.36 37.70 11.30
C GLU A 625 7.89 36.39 10.67
N TYR A 626 8.46 36.00 9.51
CA TYR A 626 8.16 34.72 8.89
C TYR A 626 8.63 33.55 9.77
N LEU A 627 9.84 33.63 10.33
CA LEU A 627 10.36 32.60 11.22
C LEU A 627 9.50 32.45 12.48
N GLU A 628 9.03 33.55 13.08
CA GLU A 628 8.18 33.51 14.28
C GLU A 628 6.86 32.75 14.04
N LEU A 629 6.27 32.86 12.84
CA LEU A 629 5.09 32.07 12.47
C LEU A 629 5.40 30.57 12.40
N MET A 630 6.64 30.21 12.07
CA MET A 630 7.09 28.84 11.89
C MET A 630 7.70 28.24 13.16
N LYS A 631 7.78 29.00 14.26
CA LYS A 631 8.44 28.63 15.51
C LYS A 631 8.01 27.28 16.06
N SER A 632 6.72 26.94 16.00
CA SER A 632 6.18 25.68 16.50
C SER A 632 6.71 24.43 15.78
N ASN A 633 7.38 24.60 14.63
CA ASN A 633 7.91 23.50 13.84
C ASN A 633 9.36 23.13 14.20
N PHE A 634 10.01 23.92 15.06
CA PHE A 634 11.42 23.76 15.41
C PHE A 634 11.60 23.47 16.90
N SER A 635 12.65 22.72 17.24
CA SER A 635 13.04 22.50 18.62
C SER A 635 13.51 23.83 19.25
N PRO A 636 13.53 23.95 20.60
CA PRO A 636 14.13 25.12 21.25
C PRO A 636 15.59 25.38 20.84
N ASN A 637 16.36 24.32 20.59
CA ASN A 637 17.78 24.41 20.21
C ASN A 637 17.94 24.87 18.75
N GLU A 638 17.14 24.33 17.83
CA GLU A 638 17.08 24.77 16.43
C GLU A 638 16.61 26.23 16.35
N TRP A 639 15.58 26.57 17.12
CA TRP A 639 15.01 27.90 17.18
C TRP A 639 16.04 28.94 17.64
N ALA A 640 16.80 28.63 18.70
CA ALA A 640 17.86 29.50 19.19
C ALA A 640 18.94 29.77 18.14
N ARG A 641 19.24 28.80 17.25
CA ARG A 641 20.25 28.96 16.20
C ARG A 641 19.88 29.98 15.13
N PHE A 642 18.60 30.18 14.81
CA PHE A 642 18.18 31.24 13.88
C PHE A 642 18.55 32.65 14.35
N TRP A 643 18.68 32.83 15.67
CA TRP A 643 18.97 34.12 16.28
C TRP A 643 20.42 34.27 16.71
N SER A 644 21.32 33.44 16.18
CA SER A 644 22.76 33.62 16.35
C SER A 644 23.20 35.01 15.85
N PRO A 645 24.03 35.75 16.62
CA PRO A 645 24.46 37.10 16.24
C PRO A 645 25.30 37.12 14.95
N ASN A 646 25.82 35.97 14.51
CA ASN A 646 26.64 35.84 13.30
C ASN A 646 25.81 35.57 12.03
N LEU A 647 24.47 35.50 12.12
CA LEU A 647 23.60 35.24 10.99
C LEU A 647 22.85 36.50 10.54
N ASP A 648 23.06 36.87 9.28
CA ASP A 648 22.21 37.83 8.58
C ASP A 648 20.90 37.16 8.11
N ASP A 649 19.96 37.95 7.58
CA ASP A 649 18.66 37.44 7.12
C ASP A 649 18.78 36.36 6.04
N SER A 650 19.79 36.48 5.16
CA SER A 650 20.10 35.48 4.15
C SER A 650 20.57 34.17 4.77
N GLY A 651 21.44 34.23 5.78
CA GLY A 651 21.92 33.10 6.57
C GLY A 651 20.80 32.44 7.39
N ARG A 652 19.88 33.22 7.95
CA ARG A 652 18.69 32.70 8.64
C ARG A 652 17.80 31.91 7.71
N LEU A 653 17.55 32.44 6.51
CA LEU A 653 16.73 31.77 5.51
C LEU A 653 17.41 30.48 4.99
N ARG A 654 18.73 30.51 4.75
CA ARG A 654 19.53 29.32 4.44
C ARG A 654 19.36 28.24 5.52
N LEU A 655 19.52 28.63 6.78
CA LEU A 655 19.41 27.72 7.91
C LEU A 655 17.99 27.16 8.05
N PHE A 656 16.96 27.96 7.76
CA PHE A 656 15.56 27.53 7.80
C PHE A 656 15.30 26.40 6.79
N TYR A 657 15.68 26.62 5.53
CA TYR A 657 15.48 25.61 4.49
C TYR A 657 16.33 24.36 4.72
N ARG A 658 17.53 24.51 5.30
CA ARG A 658 18.36 23.38 5.72
C ARG A 658 17.64 22.51 6.76
N TYR A 659 17.15 23.11 7.85
CA TYR A 659 16.40 22.37 8.88
C TYR A 659 15.11 21.76 8.36
N TRP A 660 14.38 22.50 7.51
CA TRP A 660 13.15 22.00 6.90
C TRP A 660 13.41 20.77 6.03
N CYS A 661 14.44 20.84 5.17
CA CYS A 661 14.87 19.76 4.30
C CYS A 661 15.31 18.51 5.10
N LEU A 662 16.03 18.70 6.22
CA LEU A 662 16.39 17.63 7.14
C LEU A 662 15.16 16.94 7.76
N LYS A 663 14.22 17.71 8.32
CA LYS A 663 12.97 17.18 8.90
C LYS A 663 12.17 16.39 7.86
N GLU A 664 11.91 16.96 6.69
CA GLU A 664 11.18 16.30 5.61
C GLU A 664 11.87 15.03 5.13
N SER A 665 13.21 15.03 4.99
CA SER A 665 13.97 13.84 4.61
C SER A 665 13.76 12.69 5.61
N TYR A 666 13.77 12.98 6.92
CA TYR A 666 13.50 11.99 7.97
C TYR A 666 12.05 11.48 7.94
N LEU A 667 11.06 12.39 7.82
CA LEU A 667 9.65 12.02 7.79
C LEU A 667 9.29 11.16 6.59
N LYS A 668 9.89 11.45 5.43
CA LYS A 668 9.81 10.62 4.22
C LYS A 668 10.50 9.27 4.41
N ALA A 669 11.57 9.21 5.18
CA ALA A 669 12.26 7.97 5.50
C ALA A 669 11.35 7.03 6.32
N VAL A 670 10.75 7.53 7.40
CA VAL A 670 9.88 6.75 8.31
C VAL A 670 8.44 6.57 7.81
N GLY A 671 8.03 7.29 6.76
CA GLY A 671 6.69 7.17 6.16
C GLY A 671 5.55 7.76 7.00
N LYS A 672 5.84 8.69 7.93
CA LYS A 672 4.86 9.26 8.86
C LYS A 672 4.21 10.57 8.40
N GLY A 673 4.68 11.15 7.29
CA GLY A 673 4.21 12.46 6.81
C GLY A 673 4.38 13.56 7.88
N ILE A 674 3.67 14.68 7.74
CA ILE A 674 3.76 15.85 8.66
C ILE A 674 2.86 15.69 9.90
N HIS A 675 2.33 14.50 10.17
CA HIS A 675 1.36 14.25 11.24
C HIS A 675 2.00 14.11 12.64
N CYS A 676 3.32 14.27 12.74
CA CYS A 676 4.03 14.31 14.02
C CYS A 676 4.36 15.75 14.41
N GLU A 677 4.43 15.99 15.71
CA GLU A 677 4.86 17.26 16.27
C GLU A 677 6.34 17.53 15.93
N LEU A 678 6.59 18.43 14.97
CA LEU A 678 7.91 18.69 14.38
C LEU A 678 8.92 19.28 15.36
N SER A 679 8.46 19.98 16.39
CA SER A 679 9.29 20.56 17.46
C SER A 679 10.01 19.50 18.31
N ARG A 680 9.54 18.24 18.27
CA ARG A 680 10.20 17.09 18.94
C ARG A 680 11.45 16.61 18.23
N LEU A 681 11.60 16.93 16.93
CA LEU A 681 12.79 16.61 16.14
C LEU A 681 13.82 17.71 16.37
N ASP A 682 14.96 17.37 16.95
CA ASP A 682 16.05 18.30 17.23
C ASP A 682 17.31 17.92 16.43
N PHE A 683 17.56 18.65 15.34
CA PHE A 683 18.73 18.42 14.49
C PHE A 683 19.97 19.17 15.00
N GLN A 684 20.98 18.39 15.36
CA GLN A 684 22.27 18.86 15.83
C GLN A 684 23.24 18.91 14.66
N LEU A 685 23.23 20.05 13.96
CA LEU A 685 24.19 20.37 12.90
C LEU A 685 25.64 20.40 13.41
N GLY A 686 26.56 19.95 12.55
CA GLY A 686 28.00 19.94 12.74
C GLY A 686 28.69 21.32 12.84
N ARG A 687 30.03 21.34 12.77
CA ARG A 687 30.85 22.54 13.04
C ARG A 687 30.73 23.66 11.99
N SER A 688 30.25 23.37 10.78
CA SER A 688 30.13 24.35 9.70
C SER A 688 28.68 24.78 9.49
N THR A 689 28.45 26.09 9.51
CA THR A 689 27.15 26.71 9.23
C THR A 689 26.76 26.60 7.75
N GLU A 690 27.74 26.52 6.86
CA GLU A 690 27.56 26.34 5.41
C GLU A 690 27.84 24.90 4.98
N ILE A 691 27.05 24.40 4.03
CA ILE A 691 27.22 23.07 3.43
C ILE A 691 28.27 23.19 2.33
N ILE A 692 29.51 22.78 2.64
CA ILE A 692 30.61 22.73 1.66
C ILE A 692 30.66 21.31 1.11
N ASN A 693 30.30 21.14 -0.17
CA ASN A 693 30.15 19.85 -0.85
C ASN A 693 29.10 18.93 -0.22
N ILE A 694 29.47 18.15 0.80
CA ILE A 694 28.60 17.19 1.48
C ILE A 694 28.92 17.19 2.97
N GLN A 695 27.89 17.25 3.81
CA GLN A 695 28.01 17.12 5.27
C GLN A 695 27.32 15.85 5.74
N THR A 696 27.98 15.12 6.64
CA THR A 696 27.53 13.82 7.15
C THR A 696 27.56 13.73 8.68
N ASP A 697 27.85 14.83 9.37
CA ASP A 697 28.02 14.89 10.82
C ASP A 697 26.77 15.38 11.56
N THR A 698 25.67 15.62 10.85
CA THR A 698 24.38 16.00 11.44
C THR A 698 23.72 14.82 12.15
N GLN A 699 23.28 15.06 13.38
CA GLN A 699 22.60 14.08 14.22
C GLN A 699 21.15 14.50 14.50
N LEU A 700 20.28 13.52 14.70
CA LEU A 700 18.89 13.74 15.11
C LEU A 700 18.67 13.28 16.55
N CYS A 701 18.17 14.19 17.38
CA CYS A 701 17.70 13.92 18.72
C CYS A 701 16.17 14.00 18.76
N ILE A 702 15.52 13.03 19.40
CA ILE A 702 14.07 13.02 19.61
C ILE A 702 13.80 12.89 21.10
N ASP A 703 13.08 13.87 21.67
CA ASP A 703 12.74 13.93 23.11
C ASP A 703 13.96 13.73 24.04
N GLY A 704 15.11 14.32 23.65
CA GLY A 704 16.36 14.24 24.43
C GLY A 704 17.20 12.97 24.20
N ARG A 705 16.82 12.09 23.25
CA ARG A 705 17.59 10.90 22.87
C ARG A 705 18.11 11.00 21.45
N THR A 706 19.44 10.91 21.29
CA THR A 706 20.08 10.83 19.97
C THR A 706 19.82 9.47 19.31
N LEU A 707 19.53 9.46 18.02
CA LEU A 707 19.34 8.24 17.23
C LEU A 707 20.65 7.80 16.57
N ASP A 708 21.23 6.69 17.04
CA ASP A 708 22.56 6.23 16.60
C ASP A 708 22.58 5.50 15.24
N ASN A 709 21.42 5.03 14.76
CA ASN A 709 21.28 4.22 13.53
C ASN A 709 20.59 4.97 12.38
N VAL A 710 20.56 6.31 12.46
CA VAL A 710 19.97 7.19 11.44
C VAL A 710 21.02 8.21 11.04
N TYR A 711 21.27 8.29 9.74
CA TYR A 711 22.32 9.13 9.17
C TYR A 711 21.75 10.14 8.19
N PHE A 712 22.42 11.28 8.09
CA PHE A 712 22.04 12.38 7.22
C PHE A 712 23.21 12.75 6.30
N GLU A 713 22.93 12.88 5.01
CA GLU A 713 23.83 13.48 4.03
C GLU A 713 23.20 14.77 3.51
N GLU A 714 23.85 15.90 3.76
CA GLU A 714 23.40 17.22 3.33
C GLU A 714 24.26 17.70 2.17
N SER A 715 23.65 18.27 1.13
CA SER A 715 24.36 18.75 -0.05
C SER A 715 23.78 20.07 -0.54
N SER A 716 24.67 20.96 -0.97
CA SER A 716 24.30 22.13 -1.77
C SER A 716 24.40 21.74 -3.23
N ILE A 717 23.27 21.42 -3.88
CA ILE A 717 23.25 20.95 -5.27
C ILE A 717 23.31 22.09 -6.28
N SER A 718 23.01 23.32 -5.83
CA SER A 718 23.24 24.57 -6.56
C SER A 718 23.23 25.75 -5.59
N ASN A 719 23.53 26.96 -6.06
CA ASN A 719 23.59 28.16 -5.21
C ASN A 719 22.27 28.49 -4.49
N ASP A 720 21.14 28.00 -5.01
CA ASP A 720 19.81 28.25 -4.45
C ASP A 720 19.03 26.96 -4.11
N HIS A 721 19.68 25.80 -4.03
CA HIS A 721 19.03 24.54 -3.62
C HIS A 721 19.84 23.74 -2.61
N VAL A 722 19.18 23.32 -1.53
CA VAL A 722 19.69 22.37 -0.54
C VAL A 722 18.96 21.05 -0.68
N ALA A 723 19.69 19.94 -0.55
CA ALA A 723 19.13 18.59 -0.53
C ALA A 723 19.65 17.80 0.67
N CYS A 724 18.79 16.96 1.24
CA CYS A 724 19.12 16.13 2.39
C CYS A 724 18.66 14.70 2.14
N VAL A 725 19.53 13.72 2.40
CA VAL A 725 19.21 12.29 2.38
C VAL A 725 19.24 11.77 3.82
N CYS A 726 18.18 11.11 4.25
CA CYS A 726 18.08 10.38 5.50
C CYS A 726 18.07 8.87 5.21
N TYR A 727 18.90 8.09 5.90
CA TYR A 727 18.89 6.63 5.76
C TYR A 727 19.30 5.89 7.02
N SER A 728 19.01 4.59 7.06
CA SER A 728 19.50 3.67 8.10
C SER A 728 20.27 2.52 7.47
N ASP A 729 21.45 2.22 8.01
CA ASP A 729 22.36 1.19 7.51
C ASP A 729 22.16 -0.17 8.20
N ALA A 730 21.05 -0.37 8.93
CA ALA A 730 20.75 -1.58 9.70
C ALA A 730 20.87 -2.89 8.90
N TYR A 731 20.69 -2.83 7.57
CA TYR A 731 20.78 -3.97 6.65
C TYR A 731 21.95 -3.86 5.65
N LEU A 732 22.88 -2.93 5.87
CA LEU A 732 24.02 -2.72 4.99
C LEU A 732 24.99 -3.91 5.06
N LEU A 733 25.26 -4.52 3.91
CA LEU A 733 26.18 -5.64 3.81
C LEU A 733 27.60 -5.24 4.25
N PRO A 734 28.37 -6.12 4.93
CA PRO A 734 29.72 -5.82 5.38
C PRO A 734 30.66 -5.33 4.27
N SER A 735 30.51 -5.86 3.04
CA SER A 735 31.28 -5.47 1.86
C SER A 735 30.98 -4.04 1.37
N CYS A 736 29.81 -3.48 1.74
CA CYS A 736 29.35 -2.15 1.36
C CYS A 736 29.71 -1.08 2.41
N ARG A 737 30.09 -1.47 3.64
CA ARG A 737 30.46 -0.54 4.72
C ARG A 737 31.64 0.38 4.39
N LYS A 738 32.51 -0.01 3.46
CA LYS A 738 33.61 0.85 2.96
C LYS A 738 33.15 2.09 2.18
N TYR A 739 31.88 2.12 1.78
CA TYR A 739 31.24 3.27 1.11
C TYR A 739 30.29 4.04 2.04
N HIS A 740 30.25 3.68 3.33
CA HIS A 740 29.41 4.34 4.32
C HIS A 740 29.99 5.72 4.66
N GLN A 741 29.15 6.77 4.62
CA GLN A 741 29.52 8.15 4.91
C GLN A 741 30.72 8.67 4.09
N THR A 742 31.00 8.09 2.92
CA THR A 742 32.10 8.55 2.05
C THR A 742 31.77 9.84 1.29
N GLY A 743 30.63 10.48 1.58
CA GLY A 743 30.17 11.69 0.92
C GLY A 743 29.87 11.44 -0.56
N LEU A 744 28.77 10.73 -0.85
CA LEU A 744 28.32 10.53 -2.23
C LEU A 744 27.56 11.77 -2.71
N SER A 745 28.17 12.54 -3.61
CA SER A 745 27.53 13.72 -4.18
C SER A 745 26.37 13.33 -5.08
N PHE A 746 25.35 14.19 -5.13
CA PHE A 746 24.31 14.07 -6.13
C PHE A 746 24.94 14.07 -7.52
N ARG A 747 24.73 12.98 -8.27
CA ARG A 747 25.13 12.91 -9.67
C ARG A 747 24.05 13.55 -10.52
N GLU A 748 24.43 14.55 -11.30
CA GLU A 748 23.54 15.12 -12.30
C GLU A 748 23.29 14.11 -13.44
N VAL A 749 22.03 13.91 -13.81
CA VAL A 749 21.61 13.01 -14.89
C VAL A 749 20.71 13.74 -15.89
N ASP A 750 20.93 13.45 -17.18
CA ASP A 750 20.19 14.07 -18.27
C ASP A 750 19.06 13.16 -18.80
N TRP A 751 18.26 13.71 -19.71
CA TRP A 751 17.14 12.98 -20.30
C TRP A 751 17.57 11.69 -21.03
N ASN A 752 18.71 11.72 -21.74
CA ASN A 752 19.20 10.57 -22.50
C ASN A 752 19.53 9.41 -21.57
N TYR A 753 20.20 9.71 -20.46
CA TYR A 753 20.45 8.73 -19.40
C TYR A 753 19.14 8.16 -18.89
N LEU A 754 18.12 8.98 -18.61
CA LEU A 754 16.84 8.49 -18.07
C LEU A 754 16.07 7.54 -19.02
N ILE A 755 16.23 7.69 -20.33
CA ILE A 755 15.45 6.94 -21.33
C ILE A 755 16.21 5.80 -22.01
N GLU A 756 17.53 5.70 -21.80
CA GLU A 756 18.42 4.72 -22.46
C GLU A 756 17.88 3.28 -22.41
N ASP A 757 17.33 2.86 -21.27
CA ASP A 757 16.79 1.51 -21.03
C ASP A 757 15.25 1.48 -21.01
N ALA A 758 14.62 2.61 -21.35
CA ALA A 758 13.18 2.78 -21.22
C ALA A 758 12.42 2.02 -22.31
N GLN A 759 11.52 1.15 -21.89
CA GLN A 759 10.65 0.41 -22.80
C GLN A 759 9.22 0.93 -22.72
N ALA A 760 8.59 1.13 -23.88
CA ALA A 760 7.17 1.45 -23.95
C ALA A 760 6.32 0.32 -23.33
N LEU A 761 5.51 0.67 -22.34
CA LEU A 761 4.61 -0.23 -21.61
C LEU A 761 3.19 -0.29 -22.23
N HIS A 762 2.78 0.71 -23.00
CA HIS A 762 1.57 0.72 -23.84
C HIS A 762 1.82 1.51 -25.14
N ARG A 763 0.81 1.73 -25.99
CA ARG A 763 0.91 2.59 -27.18
C ARG A 763 0.03 3.81 -26.94
N LEU A 764 0.61 5.01 -26.92
CA LEU A 764 -0.15 6.26 -26.79
C LEU A 764 -0.94 6.52 -28.09
N SER A 765 -2.19 6.93 -27.96
CA SER A 765 -3.02 7.44 -29.05
C SER A 765 -2.55 8.83 -29.51
N GLU A 766 -2.91 9.22 -30.73
CA GLU A 766 -2.57 10.55 -31.29
C GLU A 766 -3.14 11.71 -30.45
N SER A 767 -4.33 11.52 -29.86
CA SER A 767 -4.96 12.46 -28.94
C SER A 767 -4.20 12.64 -27.62
N GLU A 768 -3.60 11.58 -27.08
CA GLU A 768 -2.78 11.65 -25.86
C GLU A 768 -1.43 12.34 -26.11
N CYS A 769 -0.88 12.20 -27.32
CA CYS A 769 0.34 12.91 -27.72
C CYS A 769 0.10 14.41 -27.93
N LEU A 770 -1.10 14.81 -28.36
CA LEU A 770 -1.49 16.21 -28.57
C LEU A 770 -1.70 16.96 -27.25
N SER A 771 -2.32 16.33 -26.24
CA SER A 771 -2.57 16.96 -24.93
C SER A 771 -1.29 17.36 -24.17
N LEU A 772 -0.19 16.60 -24.37
CA LEU A 772 1.13 16.91 -23.83
C LEU A 772 1.84 18.03 -24.61
N LYS A 773 1.54 18.18 -25.91
CA LYS A 773 2.10 19.24 -26.78
C LYS A 773 1.38 20.59 -26.62
N ASP A 774 0.08 20.58 -26.34
CA ASP A 774 -0.77 21.79 -26.33
C ASP A 774 -0.79 22.59 -25.01
N LYS A 775 -0.05 22.15 -23.98
CA LYS A 775 0.12 22.93 -22.74
C LYS A 775 0.95 24.18 -23.02
N ARG A 776 0.27 25.24 -23.45
CA ARG A 776 0.82 26.58 -23.71
C ARG A 776 1.71 26.99 -22.54
N ILE A 777 2.96 27.33 -22.88
CA ILE A 777 3.90 27.98 -21.98
C ILE A 777 3.29 29.35 -21.65
N ARG A 778 2.56 29.47 -20.54
CA ARG A 778 2.41 30.77 -19.89
C ARG A 778 3.71 31.01 -19.15
N GLY A 779 4.59 31.77 -19.78
CA GLY A 779 5.78 32.30 -19.13
C GLY A 779 5.33 33.20 -17.98
N TYR A 780 5.88 32.92 -16.80
CA TYR A 780 6.16 33.94 -15.81
C TYR A 780 7.67 34.11 -15.76
#